data_AF-A0AA39WEJ6-F1
#
_entry.id   AF-A0AA39WEJ6-F1
#
_cell.length_a   1.000
_cell.length_b   1.000
_cell.length_c   1.000
_cell.angle_alpha   90.00
_cell.angle_beta   90.00
_cell.angle_gamma   90.00
#
_symmetry.space_group_name_H-M   'P 1'
#
loop_
_entity.id
_entity.type
_entity.pdbx_description
1 polymer ?
#
loop_
_entity_poly.entity_id
_entity_poly.type
_entity_poly.pdbx_seq_one_letter_code
_entity_poly.pdbx_strand_id
1 'polypeptide(L)'
;MRSRPAFALQNTIQDYSPTMEMDPSNAPDVSAQGPSPAGMAKRGSTPYSVWANEAEPRIGARIYVACRDGGPPRMATAGPVFSHGKKLYQTTVRHVFSRPDSAEGAASSNNTANTSSPQHHASPSIQAEEQHRSQVLGKGKDPEIPRGVSYIGKAVRETVEGDQPALDCALVEVRAGSNADPNLISYDPSDSSKKLRVTRPANMTKLRPQTPVVIATPSGPVSGTVRATPTRIKTQFQRQPTAVYPLALDEQMELGSGDCGSPVVLIRGDEVHMLGHILFGNSDAAVAYVLPMTAIIDYMANILGPLTPEGSISLQPGPSQQGTEGHSKRTEFASPKFYKDLEESVMPKTHRGRGLLGKIAEKISYACLLIKRSDKNRKVVPRTDWSSFEDLFFQKLPPELRDQVIDYLTFREAMNLRHVSTRFRAAVSVNGRAISRRFLVKNPLPPLALALYPHPSPDITHINMVGHSHAVAWRLADHMVQWLRRDIFLYGSRFQKQQFQPKKVRMKQRLLPSLLLLGRFFEMCRGILEGHGRAATNDRTGTIAFQAEKDLMKICSNELLLETQDVALILVTFLRRAMRAPSKYGTVEKALRNSRVEPPPDAWIAAVLYHGGLETMVNILDLEKLDKKVGAVRAYCAPLPHTVPAASASATASGSPEAVLDSVEIVSEKYESHNTPTPQTKRFDIHSLLPQLPNMDDVWRPSAEAVLTERGVIRGRRDLSSFAVALKELIRESETRADALYKNGHDLWHALSDSEKRHG
;
A
#
# COMPACT_ATOMS: atom_id res chain seq x y z
N MET A 1 4.69 3.43 65.24
CA MET A 1 5.79 2.81 66.04
C MET A 1 6.45 1.72 65.20
N ARG A 2 7.66 1.30 65.61
CA ARG A 2 8.48 0.12 65.19
C ARG A 2 7.64 -1.13 64.80
N SER A 3 8.07 -2.07 63.96
CA SER A 3 9.34 -2.32 63.22
C SER A 3 9.17 -3.47 62.20
N ARG A 4 10.18 -3.72 61.33
CA ARG A 4 10.35 -5.00 60.59
C ARG A 4 10.53 -6.19 61.56
N PRO A 5 10.42 -7.44 61.07
CA PRO A 5 11.67 -8.19 60.75
C PRO A 5 11.59 -9.01 59.44
N ALA A 6 12.67 -9.73 59.12
CA ALA A 6 12.83 -10.63 57.96
C ALA A 6 13.58 -11.93 58.34
N PHE A 7 13.27 -13.05 57.68
CA PHE A 7 14.04 -14.32 57.51
C PHE A 7 13.54 -14.99 56.19
N ALA A 8 14.25 -15.76 55.35
CA ALA A 8 15.60 -16.37 55.29
C ALA A 8 15.71 -17.87 55.64
N LEU A 9 16.55 -18.60 54.86
CA LEU A 9 17.01 -20.01 54.99
C LEU A 9 15.97 -21.11 54.64
N GLN A 10 16.28 -22.29 54.05
CA GLN A 10 17.46 -22.80 53.29
C GLN A 10 17.12 -24.13 52.53
N ASN A 11 17.90 -24.45 51.50
CA ASN A 11 18.32 -25.77 50.92
C ASN A 11 17.49 -27.06 51.06
N THR A 12 17.48 -27.88 49.99
CA THR A 12 17.96 -29.30 49.97
C THR A 12 18.32 -29.72 48.53
N ILE A 13 19.28 -30.64 48.38
CA ILE A 13 19.92 -31.14 47.15
C ILE A 13 19.46 -32.58 46.87
N GLN A 14 19.41 -33.03 45.62
CA GLN A 14 19.77 -34.43 45.28
C GLN A 14 20.22 -34.62 43.82
N ASP A 15 21.30 -35.38 43.68
CA ASP A 15 21.99 -35.70 42.43
C ASP A 15 21.33 -36.85 41.63
N TYR A 16 21.69 -36.99 40.35
CA TYR A 16 22.15 -38.27 39.80
C TYR A 16 22.90 -38.06 38.46
N SER A 17 24.03 -38.77 38.30
CA SER A 17 24.74 -38.97 37.03
C SER A 17 24.91 -40.46 36.80
N PRO A 18 25.22 -40.89 35.56
CA PRO A 18 26.26 -41.90 35.42
C PRO A 18 27.29 -41.57 34.31
N THR A 19 28.49 -42.09 34.53
CA THR A 19 29.70 -42.01 33.69
C THR A 19 29.95 -43.33 32.90
N MET A 20 31.10 -43.40 32.22
CA MET A 20 31.68 -44.51 31.41
C MET A 20 31.37 -44.41 29.91
N GLU A 21 32.32 -44.62 28.98
CA GLU A 21 33.76 -44.92 29.09
C GLU A 21 34.50 -44.48 27.82
N MET A 22 35.85 -44.42 27.85
CA MET A 22 36.69 -44.31 26.64
C MET A 22 37.42 -45.64 26.42
N ASP A 23 37.65 -46.01 25.15
CA ASP A 23 38.76 -46.89 24.77
C ASP A 23 39.33 -46.45 23.40
N PRO A 24 40.66 -46.38 23.17
CA PRO A 24 41.24 -45.78 21.96
C PRO A 24 41.95 -46.80 21.06
N SER A 25 41.58 -46.87 19.77
CA SER A 25 42.40 -47.55 18.76
C SER A 25 42.20 -47.02 17.33
N ASN A 26 43.27 -47.14 16.53
CA ASN A 26 43.37 -46.92 15.07
C ASN A 26 43.45 -45.47 14.53
N ALA A 27 44.70 -45.01 14.38
CA ALA A 27 45.15 -44.35 13.16
C ALA A 27 45.74 -45.43 12.19
N PRO A 28 46.10 -45.14 10.93
CA PRO A 28 46.01 -43.87 10.20
C PRO A 28 45.26 -43.97 8.85
N ASP A 29 45.03 -42.84 8.16
CA ASP A 29 45.74 -42.62 6.88
C ASP A 29 45.78 -41.13 6.49
N VAL A 30 46.76 -40.78 5.64
CA VAL A 30 47.10 -39.40 5.26
C VAL A 30 46.65 -39.10 3.83
N SER A 31 45.89 -38.03 3.62
CA SER A 31 45.79 -37.37 2.31
C SER A 31 45.39 -35.90 2.44
N ALA A 32 46.01 -35.05 1.62
CA ALA A 32 46.06 -33.60 1.86
C ALA A 32 44.96 -32.82 1.14
N GLN A 33 44.34 -31.85 1.82
CA GLN A 33 43.75 -30.65 1.23
C GLN A 33 44.03 -29.45 2.15
N GLY A 34 44.43 -28.32 1.55
CA GLY A 34 44.97 -27.16 2.26
C GLY A 34 43.92 -26.33 3.02
N PRO A 35 44.34 -25.52 4.02
CA PRO A 35 43.42 -24.77 4.87
C PRO A 35 42.71 -23.63 4.13
N SER A 36 41.38 -23.70 4.09
CA SER A 36 40.53 -22.56 3.73
C SER A 36 40.58 -21.48 4.84
N PRO A 37 40.72 -20.17 4.50
CA PRO A 37 40.91 -19.13 5.50
C PRO A 37 39.59 -18.70 6.16
N ALA A 38 39.03 -19.55 7.01
CA ALA A 38 37.91 -19.22 7.91
C ALA A 38 38.38 -18.42 9.16
N GLY A 39 39.11 -17.32 8.93
CA GLY A 39 39.57 -16.40 9.98
C GLY A 39 38.81 -15.08 9.94
N MET A 40 37.72 -14.96 10.71
CA MET A 40 37.02 -13.68 10.88
C MET A 40 37.85 -12.68 11.69
N ALA A 41 38.78 -12.00 11.03
CA ALA A 41 39.46 -10.84 11.59
C ALA A 41 38.44 -9.74 11.94
N LYS A 42 38.52 -9.21 13.16
CA LYS A 42 37.74 -8.03 13.58
C LYS A 42 38.03 -6.88 12.62
N ARG A 43 37.06 -6.53 11.77
CA ARG A 43 37.19 -5.42 10.80
C ARG A 43 37.03 -4.08 11.53
N GLY A 44 38.08 -3.65 12.21
CA GLY A 44 38.16 -2.31 12.80
C GLY A 44 37.87 -1.25 11.73
N SER A 45 36.76 -0.54 11.90
CA SER A 45 36.29 0.48 10.97
C SER A 45 37.17 1.73 11.11
N THR A 46 37.96 2.07 10.09
CA THR A 46 38.76 3.32 10.16
C THR A 46 37.85 4.55 10.05
N PRO A 47 38.13 5.67 10.74
CA PRO A 47 37.35 6.89 10.59
C PRO A 47 37.24 7.31 9.12
N TYR A 48 36.06 7.81 8.72
CA TYR A 48 35.75 8.24 7.36
C TYR A 48 35.72 7.14 6.29
N SER A 49 35.71 5.88 6.70
CA SER A 49 35.38 4.75 5.81
C SER A 49 33.94 4.85 5.32
N VAL A 50 33.72 4.47 4.06
CA VAL A 50 32.42 4.51 3.38
C VAL A 50 32.13 3.13 2.77
N TRP A 51 30.91 2.64 2.96
CA TRP A 51 30.43 1.36 2.43
C TRP A 51 29.18 1.54 1.58
N ALA A 52 28.99 0.68 0.59
CA ALA A 52 27.80 0.64 -0.25
C ALA A 52 27.54 -0.78 -0.77
N ASN A 53 26.39 -0.99 -1.40
CA ASN A 53 26.11 -2.23 -2.12
C ASN A 53 26.81 -2.22 -3.48
N GLU A 54 27.80 -3.10 -3.70
CA GLU A 54 28.55 -3.19 -4.97
C GLU A 54 27.69 -3.61 -6.18
N ALA A 55 26.50 -4.17 -5.95
CA ALA A 55 25.55 -4.50 -7.03
C ALA A 55 24.74 -3.28 -7.54
N GLU A 56 24.75 -2.16 -6.81
CA GLU A 56 24.03 -0.94 -7.18
C GLU A 56 24.90 0.00 -8.06
N PRO A 57 24.30 0.76 -9.01
CA PRO A 57 24.99 1.83 -9.71
C PRO A 57 25.60 2.84 -8.74
N ARG A 58 26.82 3.30 -9.00
CA ARG A 58 27.54 4.19 -8.06
C ARG A 58 26.76 5.46 -7.75
N ILE A 59 26.13 6.11 -8.74
CA ILE A 59 25.35 7.32 -8.50
C ILE A 59 23.92 6.94 -8.08
N GLY A 60 23.42 7.54 -7.00
CA GLY A 60 22.08 7.27 -6.47
C GLY A 60 21.98 6.05 -5.54
N ALA A 61 23.07 5.32 -5.30
CA ALA A 61 23.11 4.22 -4.32
C ALA A 61 23.11 4.71 -2.87
N ARG A 62 22.64 3.86 -1.95
CA ARG A 62 22.73 4.12 -0.51
C ARG A 62 24.16 3.90 -0.03
N ILE A 63 24.74 4.90 0.63
CA ILE A 63 26.05 4.78 1.28
C ILE A 63 25.91 4.83 2.80
N TYR A 64 26.82 4.11 3.46
CA TYR A 64 26.96 4.03 4.90
C TYR A 64 28.31 4.60 5.31
N VAL A 65 28.33 5.43 6.34
CA VAL A 65 29.50 6.19 6.80
C VAL A 65 29.78 5.87 8.26
N ALA A 66 31.03 5.52 8.58
CA ALA A 66 31.45 5.28 9.95
C ALA A 66 31.53 6.58 10.73
N CYS A 67 30.84 6.63 11.87
CA CYS A 67 30.96 7.75 12.80
C CYS A 67 32.28 7.68 13.58
N ARG A 68 32.93 8.83 13.76
CA ARG A 68 34.21 8.95 14.47
C ARG A 68 34.12 8.63 15.98
N ASP A 69 32.91 8.63 16.53
CA ASP A 69 32.58 8.28 17.91
C ASP A 69 32.27 6.79 18.13
N GLY A 70 32.27 5.96 17.07
CA GLY A 70 31.84 4.56 17.15
C GLY A 70 30.32 4.38 17.22
N GLY A 71 29.54 5.45 17.05
CA GLY A 71 28.09 5.39 16.90
C GLY A 71 27.64 4.65 15.64
N PRO A 72 26.34 4.32 15.53
CA PRO A 72 25.79 3.58 14.40
C PRO A 72 26.13 4.25 13.05
N PRO A 73 26.35 3.46 11.98
CA PRO A 73 26.75 4.01 10.70
C PRO A 73 25.64 4.91 10.14
N ARG A 74 26.02 6.09 9.66
CA ARG A 74 25.07 7.04 9.10
C ARG A 74 24.82 6.78 7.63
N MET A 75 23.64 7.16 7.18
CA MET A 75 23.20 6.97 5.81
C MET A 75 23.23 8.30 5.04
N ALA A 76 23.71 8.23 3.82
CA ALA A 76 23.54 9.25 2.79
C ALA A 76 23.30 8.55 1.43
N THR A 77 23.08 9.33 0.39
CA THR A 77 23.12 8.87 -1.00
C THR A 77 24.46 9.25 -1.62
N ALA A 78 24.96 8.37 -2.47
CA ALA A 78 26.10 8.64 -3.33
C ALA A 78 25.73 9.59 -4.47
N GLY A 79 26.45 10.70 -4.55
CA GLY A 79 26.38 11.68 -5.64
C GLY A 79 27.26 11.30 -6.84
N PRO A 80 27.51 12.27 -7.74
CA PRO A 80 28.33 12.05 -8.94
C PRO A 80 29.72 11.50 -8.66
N VAL A 81 30.24 10.73 -9.62
CA VAL A 81 31.62 10.24 -9.66
C VAL A 81 32.43 11.07 -10.64
N PHE A 82 33.65 11.41 -10.24
CA PHE A 82 34.63 12.18 -11.00
C PHE A 82 35.94 11.41 -11.06
N SER A 83 36.70 11.60 -12.13
CA SER A 83 38.08 11.12 -12.26
C SER A 83 39.05 12.29 -12.11
N HIS A 84 40.11 12.11 -11.35
CA HIS A 84 41.23 13.07 -11.31
C HIS A 84 42.53 12.28 -11.18
N GLY A 85 43.41 12.41 -12.18
CA GLY A 85 44.54 11.51 -12.38
C GLY A 85 44.07 10.05 -12.51
N LYS A 86 44.71 9.13 -11.76
CA LYS A 86 44.36 7.70 -11.71
C LYS A 86 43.31 7.35 -10.65
N LYS A 87 42.69 8.35 -9.99
CA LYS A 87 41.77 8.16 -8.86
C LYS A 87 40.34 8.52 -9.24
N LEU A 88 39.38 7.84 -8.60
CA LEU A 88 37.95 8.12 -8.69
C LEU A 88 37.48 8.75 -7.37
N TYR A 89 36.74 9.85 -7.48
CA TYR A 89 36.18 10.58 -6.35
C TYR A 89 34.67 10.63 -6.50
N GLN A 90 33.94 10.20 -5.47
CA GLN A 90 32.48 10.27 -5.42
C GLN A 90 32.06 11.35 -4.43
N THR A 91 31.15 12.22 -4.83
CA THR A 91 30.62 13.24 -3.91
C THR A 91 29.50 12.69 -3.04
N THR A 92 29.35 13.27 -1.85
CA THR A 92 28.15 13.17 -1.02
C THR A 92 28.09 14.43 -0.14
N VAL A 93 27.11 14.53 0.76
CA VAL A 93 27.01 15.65 1.71
C VAL A 93 28.06 15.55 2.82
N ARG A 94 28.58 16.67 3.33
CA ARG A 94 29.61 16.64 4.39
C ARG A 94 29.01 16.33 5.76
N HIS A 95 27.82 16.83 6.07
CA HIS A 95 27.20 16.69 7.40
C HIS A 95 27.00 15.23 7.86
N VAL A 96 26.96 14.26 6.94
CA VAL A 96 26.93 12.82 7.29
C VAL A 96 28.16 12.39 8.11
N PHE A 97 29.30 13.09 7.99
CA PHE A 97 30.54 12.81 8.70
C PHE A 97 30.74 13.63 10.01
N SER A 98 29.93 14.65 10.27
CA SER A 98 30.05 15.57 11.42
C SER A 98 29.37 15.05 12.69
N ARG A 99 29.86 15.33 13.91
CA ARG A 99 29.12 14.96 15.14
C ARG A 99 27.76 15.68 15.26
N PRO A 100 26.75 15.09 15.94
CA PRO A 100 25.47 15.77 16.17
C PRO A 100 25.60 16.90 17.20
N ASP A 101 26.48 16.70 18.18
CA ASP A 101 26.56 17.43 19.46
C ASP A 101 27.01 18.89 19.33
N SER A 102 27.34 19.37 18.13
CA SER A 102 27.60 20.80 17.88
C SER A 102 26.32 21.66 17.84
N ALA A 103 25.14 21.07 18.02
CA ALA A 103 23.85 21.78 17.96
C ALA A 103 23.46 22.51 19.28
N GLU A 104 23.91 22.05 20.45
CA GLU A 104 23.41 22.56 21.74
C GLU A 104 24.05 23.87 22.19
N GLY A 105 25.19 24.27 21.62
CA GLY A 105 25.94 25.47 22.02
C GLY A 105 25.54 26.79 21.33
N ALA A 106 24.70 26.76 20.29
CA ALA A 106 24.50 27.91 19.38
C ALA A 106 23.10 28.55 19.42
N ALA A 107 22.17 28.02 20.22
CA ALA A 107 20.79 28.52 20.30
C ALA A 107 20.59 29.69 21.29
N SER A 108 21.65 30.14 21.99
CA SER A 108 21.57 31.17 23.04
C SER A 108 22.49 32.37 22.81
N SER A 109 22.34 33.03 21.65
CA SER A 109 22.80 34.42 21.48
C SER A 109 22.05 35.12 20.33
N ASN A 110 20.91 35.75 20.63
CA ASN A 110 20.34 36.86 19.85
C ASN A 110 19.27 37.60 20.68
N ASN A 111 19.74 38.51 21.54
CA ASN A 111 18.99 39.70 21.95
C ASN A 111 19.01 40.71 20.77
N THR A 112 18.10 41.67 20.57
CA THR A 112 17.11 42.32 21.47
C THR A 112 16.03 43.02 20.64
N ALA A 113 14.78 43.04 21.11
CA ALA A 113 13.84 44.14 20.91
C ALA A 113 12.81 44.15 22.05
N ASN A 114 12.52 45.32 22.63
CA ASN A 114 11.84 45.44 23.91
C ASN A 114 10.31 45.29 23.83
N THR A 115 9.70 44.69 24.86
CA THR A 115 8.54 45.23 25.60
C THR A 115 8.40 44.51 26.95
N SER A 116 7.73 45.13 27.91
CA SER A 116 7.94 44.89 29.35
C SER A 116 6.72 44.40 30.14
N SER A 117 6.99 43.69 31.24
CA SER A 117 6.13 43.52 32.44
C SER A 117 5.10 42.34 32.41
N PRO A 118 4.59 41.83 33.58
CA PRO A 118 5.31 40.76 34.30
C PRO A 118 4.43 39.65 34.95
N GLN A 119 5.10 38.77 35.72
CA GLN A 119 4.63 37.98 36.90
C GLN A 119 4.11 36.51 36.78
N HIS A 120 4.77 35.66 37.60
CA HIS A 120 4.37 34.42 38.31
C HIS A 120 3.62 33.29 37.55
N HIS A 121 4.11 32.03 37.55
CA HIS A 121 4.34 31.17 38.73
C HIS A 121 5.44 30.11 38.50
N ALA A 122 6.00 29.57 39.59
CA ALA A 122 7.05 28.54 39.58
C ALA A 122 6.54 27.12 39.91
N SER A 123 7.17 26.09 39.35
CA SER A 123 7.17 24.69 39.82
C SER A 123 8.35 23.91 39.21
N PRO A 124 8.83 22.79 39.83
CA PRO A 124 10.27 22.52 39.83
C PRO A 124 10.78 21.30 39.03
N SER A 125 12.08 21.40 38.69
CA SER A 125 13.10 20.32 38.58
C SER A 125 12.86 19.11 37.67
N ILE A 126 13.39 19.19 36.44
CA ILE A 126 13.82 18.03 35.64
C ILE A 126 15.36 17.99 35.65
N GLN A 127 15.96 17.59 36.78
CA GLN A 127 17.44 17.50 36.93
C GLN A 127 17.93 16.20 37.60
N ALA A 128 17.02 15.26 37.91
CA ALA A 128 17.37 14.01 38.59
C ALA A 128 17.67 12.83 37.64
N GLU A 129 17.19 12.84 36.39
CA GLU A 129 17.43 11.75 35.43
C GLU A 129 18.71 11.92 34.59
N GLU A 130 19.19 13.16 34.40
CA GLU A 130 20.35 13.47 33.55
C GLU A 130 21.66 12.87 34.10
N GLN A 131 21.84 12.87 35.42
CA GLN A 131 23.08 12.40 36.05
C GLN A 131 23.27 10.89 36.02
N HIS A 132 22.20 10.11 35.79
CA HIS A 132 22.30 8.65 35.77
C HIS A 132 22.73 8.08 34.42
N ARG A 133 22.78 8.91 33.36
CA ARG A 133 23.04 8.50 31.97
C ARG A 133 24.52 8.55 31.57
N SER A 134 25.36 9.29 32.31
CA SER A 134 26.73 9.63 31.92
C SER A 134 27.83 8.66 32.41
N GLN A 135 27.48 7.56 33.09
CA GLN A 135 28.46 6.64 33.71
C GLN A 135 28.55 5.22 33.11
N VAL A 136 27.92 4.94 31.96
CA VAL A 136 28.01 3.61 31.30
C VAL A 136 28.56 3.72 29.87
N LEU A 137 29.75 4.29 29.73
CA LEU A 137 30.56 4.21 28.51
C LEU A 137 31.54 3.01 28.60
N GLY A 138 30.97 1.81 28.59
CA GLY A 138 31.75 0.58 28.40
C GLY A 138 32.42 0.59 27.01
N LYS A 139 33.58 -0.07 26.88
CA LYS A 139 34.34 -0.16 25.61
C LYS A 139 33.41 -0.59 24.47
N GLY A 140 33.10 0.34 23.57
CA GLY A 140 32.09 0.16 22.54
C GLY A 140 32.42 -1.02 21.62
N LYS A 141 31.39 -1.81 21.29
CA LYS A 141 31.48 -2.72 20.13
C LYS A 141 31.63 -1.89 18.87
N ASP A 142 32.43 -2.35 17.92
CA ASP A 142 32.51 -1.74 16.59
C ASP A 142 31.09 -1.62 15.99
N PRO A 143 30.74 -0.50 15.33
CA PRO A 143 29.40 -0.30 14.80
C PRO A 143 29.06 -1.37 13.75
N GLU A 144 27.93 -2.06 13.94
CA GLU A 144 27.47 -3.09 13.01
C GLU A 144 27.06 -2.47 11.67
N ILE A 145 27.97 -2.53 10.71
CA ILE A 145 27.72 -2.22 9.29
C ILE A 145 26.69 -3.23 8.76
N PRO A 146 25.67 -2.79 7.99
CA PRO A 146 24.67 -3.70 7.43
C PRO A 146 25.26 -4.88 6.65
N ARG A 147 24.60 -6.04 6.71
CA ARG A 147 25.00 -7.19 5.88
C ARG A 147 24.74 -6.86 4.41
N GLY A 148 25.68 -7.26 3.54
CA GLY A 148 25.56 -7.08 2.09
C GLY A 148 26.17 -5.78 1.52
N VAL A 149 26.75 -4.90 2.35
CA VAL A 149 27.57 -3.77 1.85
C VAL A 149 29.06 -4.06 1.95
N SER A 150 29.82 -3.58 0.98
CA SER A 150 31.28 -3.67 0.90
C SER A 150 31.93 -2.30 1.13
N TYR A 151 33.22 -2.30 1.48
CA TYR A 151 33.98 -1.05 1.62
C TYR A 151 34.28 -0.48 0.23
N ILE A 152 33.74 0.69 -0.07
CA ILE A 152 33.93 1.33 -1.38
C ILE A 152 35.08 2.33 -1.38
N GLY A 153 35.35 3.01 -0.26
CA GLY A 153 36.31 4.12 -0.24
C GLY A 153 36.45 4.80 1.12
N LYS A 154 37.24 5.89 1.14
CA LYS A 154 37.46 6.74 2.31
C LYS A 154 37.21 8.19 1.95
N ALA A 155 36.61 8.97 2.86
CA ALA A 155 36.48 10.41 2.63
C ALA A 155 37.86 11.10 2.60
N VAL A 156 38.03 12.00 1.63
CA VAL A 156 39.17 12.92 1.51
C VAL A 156 39.12 13.85 2.71
N ARG A 157 40.19 13.82 3.52
CA ARG A 157 40.20 14.36 4.87
C ARG A 157 39.87 15.84 4.88
N GLU A 158 40.44 16.59 3.94
CA GLU A 158 40.32 18.03 3.74
C GLU A 158 38.87 18.48 3.50
N THR A 159 38.02 17.58 2.98
CA THR A 159 36.59 17.86 2.71
C THR A 159 35.70 17.62 3.92
N VAL A 160 36.22 16.98 4.97
CA VAL A 160 35.50 16.59 6.18
C VAL A 160 36.09 17.26 7.41
N GLU A 161 37.37 17.02 7.67
CA GLU A 161 38.22 17.69 8.66
C GLU A 161 38.95 18.88 8.01
N GLY A 162 38.20 19.92 7.68
CA GLY A 162 38.73 21.27 7.52
C GLY A 162 38.02 22.16 8.53
N ASP A 163 38.74 23.15 9.09
CA ASP A 163 38.15 24.09 10.05
C ASP A 163 36.82 24.62 9.50
N GLN A 164 36.83 25.07 8.24
CA GLN A 164 35.62 25.49 7.52
C GLN A 164 35.74 25.35 6.00
N PRO A 165 35.23 24.27 5.38
CA PRO A 165 35.05 24.22 3.94
C PRO A 165 33.92 25.17 3.50
N ALA A 166 34.06 25.68 2.27
CA ALA A 166 33.06 26.55 1.65
C ALA A 166 31.71 25.84 1.40
N LEU A 167 31.69 24.50 1.38
CA LEU A 167 30.62 23.69 0.84
C LEU A 167 30.27 22.52 1.78
N ASP A 168 28.98 22.23 1.98
CA ASP A 168 28.52 20.99 2.65
C ASP A 168 28.53 19.80 1.67
N CYS A 169 29.71 19.59 1.06
CA CYS A 169 30.02 18.51 0.13
C CYS A 169 31.32 17.83 0.59
N ALA A 170 31.31 16.50 0.65
CA ALA A 170 32.47 15.67 0.93
C ALA A 170 32.85 14.85 -0.31
N LEU A 171 34.14 14.57 -0.46
CA LEU A 171 34.68 13.69 -1.49
C LEU A 171 35.07 12.36 -0.87
N VAL A 172 34.70 11.26 -1.52
CA VAL A 172 35.10 9.90 -1.16
C VAL A 172 36.05 9.39 -2.25
N GLU A 173 37.30 9.12 -1.90
CA GLU A 173 38.21 8.40 -2.79
C GLU A 173 37.75 6.95 -2.86
N VAL A 174 37.15 6.58 -4.00
CA VAL A 174 36.55 5.27 -4.23
C VAL A 174 37.56 4.37 -4.91
N ARG A 175 37.65 3.12 -4.44
CA ARG A 175 38.42 2.07 -5.14
C ARG A 175 37.93 1.93 -6.58
N ALA A 176 38.85 1.68 -7.50
CA ALA A 176 38.51 1.25 -8.86
C ALA A 176 37.91 -0.16 -8.80
N GLY A 177 36.59 -0.24 -8.66
CA GLY A 177 35.83 -1.49 -8.71
C GLY A 177 35.60 -1.87 -10.17
N SER A 178 35.62 -3.17 -10.47
CA SER A 178 35.95 -3.67 -11.81
C SER A 178 34.92 -3.42 -12.93
N ASN A 179 33.66 -3.03 -12.66
CA ASN A 179 32.60 -3.07 -13.69
C ASN A 179 31.46 -2.03 -13.61
N ALA A 180 31.54 -1.00 -12.76
CA ALA A 180 30.47 0.01 -12.67
C ALA A 180 30.78 1.25 -13.53
N ASP A 181 29.97 1.50 -14.57
CA ASP A 181 30.01 2.78 -15.32
C ASP A 181 29.80 3.95 -14.35
N PRO A 182 30.78 4.87 -14.20
CA PRO A 182 30.72 5.94 -13.20
C PRO A 182 29.58 6.93 -13.47
N ASN A 183 28.98 6.92 -14.66
CA ASN A 183 27.95 7.85 -15.10
C ASN A 183 26.53 7.29 -14.95
N LEU A 184 26.41 6.08 -14.40
CA LEU A 184 25.16 5.36 -14.29
C LEU A 184 24.45 5.69 -12.96
N ILE A 185 23.23 6.19 -13.07
CA ILE A 185 22.30 6.47 -11.98
C ILE A 185 21.34 5.29 -11.84
N SER A 186 21.17 4.81 -10.60
CA SER A 186 20.04 3.94 -10.23
C SER A 186 18.76 4.76 -10.22
N TYR A 187 17.88 4.60 -11.21
CA TYR A 187 16.64 5.37 -11.29
C TYR A 187 15.53 4.75 -10.43
N ASP A 188 15.50 3.42 -10.34
CA ASP A 188 14.51 2.65 -9.59
C ASP A 188 15.23 1.52 -8.83
N PRO A 189 15.34 1.59 -7.48
CA PRO A 189 16.01 0.56 -6.69
C PRO A 189 15.27 -0.78 -6.71
N SER A 190 14.01 -0.82 -7.13
CA SER A 190 13.26 -2.07 -7.30
C SER A 190 13.48 -2.73 -8.66
N ASP A 191 14.10 -2.03 -9.62
CA ASP A 191 14.30 -2.51 -10.98
C ASP A 191 15.68 -2.12 -11.50
N SER A 192 16.64 -3.02 -11.29
CA SER A 192 18.02 -2.87 -11.74
C SER A 192 18.22 -2.72 -13.25
N SER A 193 17.17 -2.84 -14.07
CA SER A 193 17.21 -2.50 -15.50
C SER A 193 16.99 -1.00 -15.76
N LYS A 194 16.28 -0.28 -14.88
CA LYS A 194 16.01 1.15 -15.00
C LYS A 194 17.21 1.96 -14.52
N LYS A 195 18.14 2.18 -15.43
CA LYS A 195 19.36 2.97 -15.24
C LYS A 195 19.35 4.17 -16.17
N LEU A 196 19.68 5.34 -15.65
CA LEU A 196 19.90 6.54 -16.45
C LEU A 196 21.40 6.80 -16.58
N ARG A 197 21.87 7.17 -17.76
CA ARG A 197 23.27 7.51 -18.00
C ARG A 197 23.43 9.02 -18.10
N VAL A 198 24.16 9.63 -17.16
CA VAL A 198 24.46 11.07 -17.18
C VAL A 198 25.26 11.40 -18.44
N THR A 199 24.75 12.32 -19.25
CA THR A 199 25.40 12.73 -20.52
C THR A 199 26.16 14.05 -20.40
N ARG A 200 25.79 14.93 -19.45
CA ARG A 200 26.52 16.18 -19.15
C ARG A 200 26.16 16.79 -17.80
N PRO A 201 27.06 17.54 -17.13
CA PRO A 201 26.65 18.50 -16.12
C PRO A 201 25.84 19.63 -16.77
N ALA A 202 24.93 20.25 -16.02
CA ALA A 202 24.21 21.43 -16.47
C ALA A 202 24.17 22.51 -15.38
N ASN A 203 24.17 23.77 -15.81
CA ASN A 203 24.18 24.91 -14.90
C ASN A 203 22.76 25.29 -14.49
N MET A 204 22.44 25.14 -13.20
CA MET A 204 21.13 25.50 -12.64
C MET A 204 20.77 26.99 -12.83
N THR A 205 21.74 27.91 -12.97
CA THR A 205 21.45 29.33 -13.24
C THR A 205 20.75 29.56 -14.58
N LYS A 206 20.85 28.60 -15.52
CA LYS A 206 20.26 28.67 -16.86
C LYS A 206 18.88 28.00 -16.94
N LEU A 207 18.36 27.44 -15.84
CA LEU A 207 17.03 26.86 -15.81
C LEU A 207 15.96 27.92 -15.58
N ARG A 208 14.79 27.72 -16.20
CA ARG A 208 13.60 28.50 -15.90
C ARG A 208 12.98 28.01 -14.59
N PRO A 209 12.33 28.88 -13.79
CA PRO A 209 11.39 28.42 -12.78
C PRO A 209 10.38 27.44 -13.36
N GLN A 210 9.87 26.53 -12.53
CA GLN A 210 8.98 25.42 -12.89
C GLN A 210 9.58 24.37 -13.85
N THR A 211 10.88 24.43 -14.20
CA THR A 211 11.54 23.35 -14.95
C THR A 211 11.40 22.02 -14.18
N PRO A 212 10.82 20.96 -14.78
CA PRO A 212 10.69 19.66 -14.13
C PRO A 212 12.06 18.98 -13.99
N VAL A 213 12.26 18.31 -12.87
CA VAL A 213 13.49 17.59 -12.51
C VAL A 213 13.15 16.27 -11.83
N VAL A 214 14.08 15.32 -11.86
CA VAL A 214 13.97 14.07 -11.10
C VAL A 214 15.15 13.96 -10.14
N ILE A 215 14.84 13.61 -8.90
CA ILE A 215 15.79 13.25 -7.86
C ILE A 215 15.86 11.73 -7.82
N ALA A 216 17.00 11.12 -8.14
CA ALA A 216 17.14 9.68 -8.03
C ALA A 216 17.64 9.32 -6.62
N THR A 217 16.76 8.75 -5.80
CA THR A 217 17.08 8.35 -4.42
C THR A 217 17.14 6.81 -4.29
N PRO A 218 17.84 6.26 -3.29
CA PRO A 218 17.79 4.84 -2.99
C PRO A 218 16.41 4.37 -2.48
N SER A 219 15.47 5.30 -2.24
CA SER A 219 14.07 5.05 -1.88
C SER A 219 13.13 5.03 -3.11
N GLY A 220 13.66 5.30 -4.32
CA GLY A 220 12.91 5.48 -5.56
C GLY A 220 13.08 6.89 -6.16
N PRO A 221 12.66 7.09 -7.42
CA PRO A 221 12.71 8.40 -8.05
C PRO A 221 11.66 9.32 -7.42
N VAL A 222 12.05 10.58 -7.19
CA VAL A 222 11.18 11.66 -6.71
C VAL A 222 11.15 12.76 -7.75
N SER A 223 9.97 13.03 -8.29
CA SER A 223 9.74 14.13 -9.23
C SER A 223 9.55 15.45 -8.48
N GLY A 224 9.90 16.55 -9.16
CA GLY A 224 9.69 17.90 -8.66
C GLY A 224 9.97 18.97 -9.70
N THR A 225 9.87 20.23 -9.29
CA THR A 225 10.09 21.41 -10.14
C THR A 225 10.97 22.46 -9.45
N VAL A 226 11.84 23.14 -10.21
CA VAL A 226 12.70 24.21 -9.69
C VAL A 226 11.84 25.43 -9.32
N ARG A 227 11.73 25.83 -8.05
CA ARG A 227 10.76 26.86 -7.64
C ARG A 227 11.13 28.29 -8.04
N ALA A 228 12.37 28.71 -7.83
CA ALA A 228 12.75 30.12 -7.93
C ALA A 228 14.27 30.32 -8.13
N THR A 229 14.69 31.59 -8.06
CA THR A 229 16.07 32.04 -7.93
C THR A 229 16.82 31.36 -6.76
N PRO A 230 18.17 31.31 -6.81
CA PRO A 230 18.96 30.67 -5.76
C PRO A 230 18.72 31.34 -4.40
N THR A 231 18.46 30.52 -3.39
CA THR A 231 18.41 30.92 -1.98
C THR A 231 19.81 30.78 -1.37
N ARG A 232 20.24 31.73 -0.54
CA ARG A 232 21.51 31.61 0.20
C ARG A 232 21.26 31.00 1.57
N ILE A 233 21.88 29.87 1.86
CA ILE A 233 21.75 29.15 3.15
C ILE A 233 23.13 29.02 3.78
N LYS A 234 23.21 29.29 5.08
CA LYS A 234 24.38 29.05 5.90
C LYS A 234 24.08 27.87 6.81
N THR A 235 24.65 26.70 6.52
CA THR A 235 24.57 25.56 7.44
C THR A 235 25.44 25.82 8.67
N GLN A 236 25.19 25.11 9.78
CA GLN A 236 26.00 25.20 11.00
C GLN A 236 27.50 24.90 10.79
N PHE A 237 27.86 24.29 9.66
CA PHE A 237 29.23 23.87 9.33
C PHE A 237 29.99 24.84 8.40
N GLN A 238 29.41 26.00 8.06
CA GLN A 238 29.95 26.95 7.07
C GLN A 238 30.03 28.39 7.63
N ARG A 239 31.13 29.14 7.39
CA ARG A 239 31.18 30.59 7.70
C ARG A 239 30.31 31.40 6.73
N GLN A 240 30.37 31.06 5.45
CA GLN A 240 29.75 31.81 4.36
C GLN A 240 28.44 31.14 3.87
N PRO A 241 27.39 31.91 3.53
CA PRO A 241 26.19 31.36 2.91
C PRO A 241 26.46 30.79 1.52
N THR A 242 26.02 29.57 1.28
CA THR A 242 26.07 28.90 -0.04
C THR A 242 24.78 29.15 -0.81
N ALA A 243 24.89 29.37 -2.13
CA ALA A 243 23.74 29.41 -3.02
C ALA A 243 23.21 27.99 -3.28
N VAL A 244 21.94 27.74 -2.94
CA VAL A 244 21.21 26.50 -3.19
C VAL A 244 19.90 26.78 -3.92
N TYR A 245 19.36 25.79 -4.62
CA TYR A 245 18.14 25.92 -5.42
C TYR A 245 16.99 25.16 -4.78
N PRO A 246 15.87 25.83 -4.42
CA PRO A 246 14.71 25.14 -3.88
C PRO A 246 13.94 24.40 -5.00
N LEU A 247 13.60 23.14 -4.74
CA LEU A 247 12.66 22.35 -5.52
C LEU A 247 11.33 22.25 -4.78
N ALA A 248 10.21 22.38 -5.50
CA ALA A 248 8.96 21.76 -5.09
C ALA A 248 9.08 20.27 -5.39
N LEU A 249 8.69 19.43 -4.44
CA LEU A 249 8.41 18.02 -4.69
C LEU A 249 6.95 17.87 -5.10
N ASP A 250 6.65 16.91 -5.98
CA ASP A 250 5.27 16.64 -6.38
C ASP A 250 4.45 16.13 -5.17
N GLU A 251 3.15 16.43 -5.15
CA GLU A 251 2.27 15.97 -4.06
C GLU A 251 2.37 14.44 -3.91
N GLN A 252 2.48 13.96 -2.66
CA GLN A 252 2.72 12.54 -2.28
C GLN A 252 4.17 12.03 -2.46
N MET A 253 5.12 12.87 -2.88
CA MET A 253 6.55 12.56 -2.89
C MET A 253 7.24 13.17 -1.67
N GLU A 254 7.99 12.35 -0.93
CA GLU A 254 8.75 12.74 0.26
C GLU A 254 10.17 12.22 0.13
N LEU A 255 11.16 13.02 0.53
CA LEU A 255 12.54 12.55 0.70
C LEU A 255 12.69 11.90 2.09
N GLY A 256 13.34 10.74 2.14
CA GLY A 256 13.61 10.01 3.36
C GLY A 256 14.90 10.45 4.07
N SER A 257 15.06 9.99 5.32
CA SER A 257 16.33 10.10 6.02
C SER A 257 17.44 9.39 5.25
N GLY A 258 18.57 10.07 5.07
CA GLY A 258 19.70 9.60 4.27
C GLY A 258 19.55 9.83 2.76
N ASP A 259 18.48 10.45 2.25
CA ASP A 259 18.37 10.83 0.83
C ASP A 259 19.15 12.14 0.52
N CYS A 260 19.85 12.73 1.49
CA CYS A 260 20.86 13.76 1.25
C CYS A 260 22.05 13.19 0.45
N GLY A 261 22.59 13.98 -0.48
CA GLY A 261 23.54 13.54 -1.50
C GLY A 261 22.90 12.94 -2.76
N SER A 262 21.57 12.80 -2.82
CA SER A 262 20.89 12.21 -4.00
C SER A 262 21.05 13.08 -5.24
N PRO A 263 21.45 12.52 -6.39
CA PRO A 263 21.57 13.27 -7.65
C PRO A 263 20.25 13.90 -8.09
N VAL A 264 20.33 15.14 -8.58
CA VAL A 264 19.22 15.82 -9.25
C VAL A 264 19.54 15.92 -10.74
N VAL A 265 18.64 15.41 -11.57
CA VAL A 265 18.80 15.38 -13.03
C VAL A 265 17.62 16.02 -13.76
N LEU A 266 17.93 16.54 -14.94
CA LEU A 266 16.99 17.04 -15.93
C LEU A 266 17.08 16.16 -17.18
N ILE A 267 15.97 15.53 -17.56
CA ILE A 267 15.89 14.64 -18.72
C ILE A 267 15.38 15.46 -19.91
N ARG A 268 16.09 15.43 -21.04
CA ARG A 268 15.73 16.15 -22.27
C ARG A 268 15.95 15.25 -23.48
N GLY A 269 14.89 14.58 -23.92
CA GLY A 269 15.01 13.50 -24.91
C GLY A 269 15.93 12.40 -24.35
N ASP A 270 16.95 12.03 -25.12
CA ASP A 270 17.93 11.01 -24.73
C ASP A 270 19.07 11.55 -23.84
N GLU A 271 19.11 12.85 -23.56
CA GLU A 271 20.13 13.45 -22.68
C GLU A 271 19.68 13.51 -21.21
N VAL A 272 20.58 13.11 -20.30
CA VAL A 272 20.39 13.22 -18.85
C VAL A 272 21.40 14.21 -18.29
N HIS A 273 20.90 15.40 -17.93
CA HIS A 273 21.69 16.54 -17.49
C HIS A 273 21.77 16.54 -15.97
N MET A 274 22.98 16.52 -15.40
CA MET A 274 23.17 16.56 -13.95
C MET A 274 23.18 17.99 -13.42
N LEU A 275 22.20 18.30 -12.57
CA LEU A 275 22.00 19.63 -11.99
C LEU A 275 22.72 19.83 -10.66
N GLY A 276 22.97 18.76 -9.92
CA GLY A 276 23.61 18.81 -8.60
C GLY A 276 23.21 17.61 -7.75
N HIS A 277 23.23 17.78 -6.43
CA HIS A 277 22.65 16.81 -5.49
C HIS A 277 21.84 17.49 -4.37
N ILE A 278 20.99 16.72 -3.69
CA ILE A 278 20.19 17.20 -2.56
C ILE A 278 21.09 17.48 -1.37
N LEU A 279 21.02 18.69 -0.83
CA LEU A 279 21.68 19.05 0.40
C LEU A 279 20.84 18.58 1.61
N PHE A 280 19.59 19.02 1.66
CA PHE A 280 18.58 18.59 2.63
C PHE A 280 17.17 18.88 2.09
N GLY A 281 16.15 18.39 2.77
CA GLY A 281 14.75 18.67 2.46
C GLY A 281 13.85 18.58 3.70
N ASN A 282 12.65 19.15 3.58
CA ASN A 282 11.61 19.06 4.58
C ASN A 282 10.44 18.27 3.98
N SER A 283 10.16 17.10 4.54
CA SER A 283 9.05 16.21 4.13
C SER A 283 7.69 16.91 4.20
N ASP A 284 7.48 17.66 5.28
CA ASP A 284 6.17 18.23 5.63
C ASP A 284 5.85 19.45 4.75
N ALA A 285 6.89 20.12 4.26
CA ALA A 285 6.78 21.26 3.34
C ALA A 285 6.82 20.87 1.86
N ALA A 286 7.09 19.60 1.52
CA ALA A 286 7.37 19.13 0.16
C ALA A 286 8.42 20.00 -0.59
N VAL A 287 9.50 20.38 0.11
CA VAL A 287 10.59 21.21 -0.44
C VAL A 287 11.95 20.56 -0.19
N ALA A 288 12.80 20.56 -1.22
CA ALA A 288 14.19 20.13 -1.13
C ALA A 288 15.13 21.22 -1.63
N TYR A 289 16.38 21.23 -1.17
CA TYR A 289 17.40 22.20 -1.57
C TYR A 289 18.54 21.49 -2.31
N VAL A 290 18.80 21.91 -3.54
CA VAL A 290 19.87 21.38 -4.39
C VAL A 290 21.12 22.23 -4.24
N LEU A 291 22.25 21.57 -4.02
CA LEU A 291 23.55 22.18 -4.22
C LEU A 291 23.96 22.04 -5.69
N PRO A 292 24.18 23.15 -6.43
CA PRO A 292 24.32 23.11 -7.88
C PRO A 292 25.66 22.47 -8.31
N MET A 293 25.61 21.70 -9.40
CA MET A 293 26.74 20.92 -9.92
C MET A 293 27.97 21.79 -10.22
N THR A 294 27.79 23.03 -10.67
CA THR A 294 28.89 23.97 -10.90
C THR A 294 29.66 24.26 -9.62
N ALA A 295 28.98 24.56 -8.51
CA ALA A 295 29.64 24.81 -7.23
C ALA A 295 30.37 23.57 -6.68
N ILE A 296 29.87 22.37 -6.98
CA ILE A 296 30.54 21.10 -6.66
C ILE A 296 31.83 20.98 -7.47
N ILE A 297 31.79 21.22 -8.80
CA ILE A 297 32.97 21.17 -9.67
C ILE A 297 34.03 22.20 -9.24
N ASP A 298 33.61 23.45 -8.99
CA ASP A 298 34.51 24.54 -8.58
C ASP A 298 35.19 24.21 -7.24
N TYR A 299 34.43 23.68 -6.27
CA TYR A 299 34.96 23.22 -4.99
C TYR A 299 35.94 22.05 -5.14
N MET A 300 35.67 21.10 -6.03
CA MET A 300 36.59 20.00 -6.33
C MET A 300 37.90 20.49 -6.96
N ALA A 301 37.83 21.44 -7.89
CA ALA A 301 39.03 22.03 -8.50
C ALA A 301 39.89 22.80 -7.47
N ASN A 302 39.26 23.40 -6.46
CA ASN A 302 39.98 24.07 -5.37
C ASN A 302 40.67 23.09 -4.40
N ILE A 303 40.21 21.84 -4.28
CA ILE A 303 40.76 20.83 -3.36
C ILE A 303 41.79 19.93 -4.05
N LEU A 304 41.46 19.43 -5.24
CA LEU A 304 42.30 18.49 -5.99
C LEU A 304 43.28 19.20 -6.93
N GLY A 305 43.21 20.53 -7.03
CA GLY A 305 43.89 21.32 -8.04
C GLY A 305 43.15 21.33 -9.37
N PRO A 306 43.71 21.99 -10.41
CA PRO A 306 43.07 22.14 -11.70
C PRO A 306 42.63 20.80 -12.29
N LEU A 307 41.33 20.67 -12.53
CA LEU A 307 40.80 19.60 -13.36
C LEU A 307 41.31 19.86 -14.78
N THR A 308 42.25 19.04 -15.27
CA THR A 308 42.82 19.19 -16.62
C THR A 308 41.72 19.06 -17.69
N PRO A 309 41.92 19.48 -18.94
CA PRO A 309 40.93 19.24 -20.00
C PRO A 309 40.60 17.75 -20.19
N GLU A 310 41.58 16.87 -19.99
CA GLU A 310 41.44 15.40 -19.93
C GLU A 310 40.77 14.92 -18.63
N GLY A 311 40.94 15.67 -17.55
CA GLY A 311 40.22 15.59 -16.27
C GLY A 311 38.93 16.41 -16.23
N SER A 312 38.36 16.76 -17.40
CA SER A 312 36.94 17.06 -17.52
C SER A 312 36.15 15.91 -16.88
N ILE A 313 34.92 16.17 -16.41
CA ILE A 313 34.08 15.10 -15.85
C ILE A 313 34.05 13.99 -16.90
N SER A 314 34.70 12.86 -16.60
CA SER A 314 34.91 11.79 -17.57
C SER A 314 33.64 10.97 -17.64
N LEU A 315 32.63 11.61 -18.24
CA LEU A 315 31.46 11.03 -18.84
C LEU A 315 31.93 10.24 -20.05
N GLN A 316 32.71 9.19 -19.79
CA GLN A 316 33.39 8.43 -20.82
C GLN A 316 32.33 8.01 -21.84
N PRO A 317 32.50 8.34 -23.13
CA PRO A 317 31.71 7.73 -24.16
C PRO A 317 31.94 6.24 -24.02
N GLY A 318 30.94 5.58 -23.43
CA GLY A 318 31.01 4.16 -23.10
C GLY A 318 31.36 3.37 -24.36
N PRO A 319 32.05 2.22 -24.23
CA PRO A 319 32.52 1.46 -25.37
C PRO A 319 31.38 1.31 -26.37
N SER A 320 31.54 1.94 -27.54
CA SER A 320 30.54 1.92 -28.59
C SER A 320 30.34 0.46 -28.98
N GLN A 321 29.18 -0.10 -28.64
CA GLN A 321 28.82 -1.47 -28.99
C GLN A 321 28.59 -1.56 -30.50
N GLN A 322 29.69 -1.64 -31.25
CA GLN A 322 29.66 -2.07 -32.63
C GLN A 322 29.35 -3.57 -32.66
N GLY A 323 28.20 -3.93 -33.22
CA GLY A 323 27.91 -5.27 -33.68
C GLY A 323 27.43 -6.27 -32.61
N THR A 324 26.17 -6.19 -32.23
CA THR A 324 25.21 -7.32 -32.34
C THR A 324 23.78 -6.77 -32.17
N GLU A 325 22.90 -7.01 -33.14
CA GLU A 325 21.49 -6.61 -33.05
C GLU A 325 20.70 -7.53 -32.10
N GLY A 326 20.93 -7.39 -30.80
CA GLY A 326 20.04 -7.92 -29.76
C GLY A 326 18.86 -6.96 -29.55
N HIS A 327 17.62 -7.42 -29.70
CA HIS A 327 16.42 -6.61 -29.49
C HIS A 327 16.30 -6.05 -28.05
N SER A 328 16.89 -4.89 -27.80
CA SER A 328 16.67 -4.10 -26.58
C SER A 328 15.20 -3.69 -26.52
N LYS A 329 14.46 -4.26 -25.57
CA LYS A 329 13.04 -3.97 -25.36
C LYS A 329 12.87 -2.57 -24.78
N ARG A 330 12.71 -1.61 -25.69
CA ARG A 330 12.27 -0.22 -25.43
C ARG A 330 11.04 -0.22 -24.50
N THR A 331 11.23 0.27 -23.28
CA THR A 331 10.16 0.39 -22.27
C THR A 331 9.90 1.87 -22.00
N GLU A 332 8.90 2.43 -22.69
CA GLU A 332 8.52 3.84 -22.56
C GLU A 332 7.51 4.02 -21.41
N PHE A 333 7.82 4.91 -20.47
CA PHE A 333 7.02 5.14 -19.28
C PHE A 333 6.46 6.56 -19.24
N ALA A 334 5.26 6.75 -19.79
CA ALA A 334 4.38 7.85 -19.43
C ALA A 334 2.93 7.35 -19.45
N SER A 335 2.21 7.52 -18.33
CA SER A 335 0.78 7.25 -18.25
C SER A 335 0.00 8.28 -19.08
N PRO A 336 -1.13 7.94 -19.72
CA PRO A 336 -1.98 8.93 -20.40
C PRO A 336 -2.46 10.09 -19.53
N LYS A 337 -2.42 9.98 -18.19
CA LYS A 337 -2.63 11.13 -17.28
C LYS A 337 -1.53 12.19 -17.41
N PHE A 338 -0.27 11.77 -17.54
CA PHE A 338 0.91 12.66 -17.56
C PHE A 338 0.84 13.74 -18.65
N TYR A 339 0.29 13.41 -19.83
CA TYR A 339 0.11 14.37 -20.93
C TYR A 339 -1.17 15.21 -20.82
N LYS A 340 -2.11 14.82 -19.95
CA LYS A 340 -3.39 15.53 -19.79
C LYS A 340 -3.24 16.76 -18.88
N ASP A 341 -2.25 16.74 -18.00
CA ASP A 341 -1.99 17.79 -17.01
C ASP A 341 -0.98 18.87 -17.52
N LEU A 342 -0.59 18.80 -18.80
CA LEU A 342 0.45 19.65 -19.42
C LEU A 342 -0.08 20.81 -20.29
N GLU A 343 -1.39 20.90 -20.53
CA GLU A 343 -2.07 21.87 -21.43
C GLU A 343 -1.52 22.00 -22.88
N GLU A 344 -0.56 21.17 -23.30
CA GLU A 344 -0.04 21.16 -24.67
C GLU A 344 -1.07 20.58 -25.66
N SER A 345 -1.49 21.40 -26.63
CA SER A 345 -2.61 21.09 -27.54
C SER A 345 -2.29 20.13 -28.69
N VAL A 346 -1.05 19.63 -28.83
CA VAL A 346 -0.64 18.74 -29.93
C VAL A 346 0.24 17.58 -29.47
N MET A 347 -0.39 16.42 -29.32
CA MET A 347 0.25 15.13 -29.04
C MET A 347 1.15 14.66 -30.22
N PRO A 348 2.38 14.14 -29.99
CA PRO A 348 3.26 13.66 -31.06
C PRO A 348 2.63 12.53 -31.90
N LYS A 349 2.79 12.61 -33.22
CA LYS A 349 2.12 11.71 -34.20
C LYS A 349 2.39 10.21 -33.99
N THR A 350 3.47 9.86 -33.31
CA THR A 350 3.89 8.49 -33.00
C THR A 350 3.06 7.76 -31.94
N HIS A 351 2.24 8.47 -31.15
CA HIS A 351 1.44 7.85 -30.07
C HIS A 351 0.00 7.47 -30.46
N ARG A 352 -0.41 7.58 -31.74
CA ARG A 352 -1.71 7.04 -32.20
C ARG A 352 -1.68 5.51 -32.33
N GLY A 353 -1.95 4.82 -31.22
CA GLY A 353 -2.54 3.47 -31.25
C GLY A 353 -1.76 2.35 -30.56
N ARG A 354 -1.90 2.22 -29.23
CA ARG A 354 -1.67 0.95 -28.50
C ARG A 354 -2.73 0.70 -27.41
N GLY A 355 -4.00 0.63 -27.83
CA GLY A 355 -5.10 0.06 -27.03
C GLY A 355 -5.62 -1.23 -27.66
N LEU A 356 -6.38 -2.05 -26.91
CA LEU A 356 -6.92 -3.32 -27.42
C LEU A 356 -7.88 -3.11 -28.61
N LEU A 357 -8.69 -2.04 -28.55
CA LEU A 357 -9.51 -1.54 -29.66
C LEU A 357 -8.67 -1.16 -30.89
N GLY A 358 -7.43 -0.69 -30.69
CA GLY A 358 -6.50 -0.37 -31.77
C GLY A 358 -6.12 -1.60 -32.60
N LYS A 359 -5.87 -2.76 -31.97
CA LYS A 359 -5.54 -4.01 -32.71
C LYS A 359 -6.69 -4.57 -33.54
N ILE A 360 -7.93 -4.29 -33.14
CA ILE A 360 -9.14 -4.67 -33.88
C ILE A 360 -9.39 -3.65 -35.01
N ALA A 361 -9.34 -2.35 -34.70
CA ALA A 361 -9.50 -1.28 -35.68
C ALA A 361 -8.39 -1.28 -36.74
N GLU A 362 -7.14 -1.62 -36.41
CA GLU A 362 -6.02 -1.69 -37.34
C GLU A 362 -6.15 -2.88 -38.30
N LYS A 363 -6.60 -4.05 -37.82
CA LYS A 363 -6.94 -5.19 -38.70
C LYS A 363 -8.11 -4.87 -39.63
N ILE A 364 -9.15 -4.18 -39.14
CA ILE A 364 -10.27 -3.72 -39.96
C ILE A 364 -9.81 -2.65 -40.95
N SER A 365 -8.93 -1.73 -40.55
CA SER A 365 -8.40 -0.68 -41.43
C SER A 365 -7.44 -1.21 -42.49
N TYR A 366 -6.71 -2.31 -42.22
CA TYR A 366 -5.90 -3.01 -43.23
C TYR A 366 -6.79 -3.70 -44.28
N ALA A 367 -7.91 -4.30 -43.86
CA ALA A 367 -8.92 -4.82 -44.78
C ALA A 367 -9.59 -3.71 -45.61
N CYS A 368 -9.89 -2.55 -45.01
CA CYS A 368 -10.46 -1.40 -45.73
C CYS A 368 -9.47 -0.69 -46.67
N LEU A 369 -8.16 -0.75 -46.41
CA LEU A 369 -7.15 -0.15 -47.30
C LEU A 369 -6.87 -1.00 -48.55
N LEU A 370 -7.03 -2.33 -48.47
CA LEU A 370 -6.95 -3.22 -49.64
C LEU A 370 -8.13 -3.06 -50.61
N ILE A 371 -9.25 -2.48 -50.18
CA ILE A 371 -10.44 -2.22 -51.02
C ILE A 371 -10.36 -0.85 -51.72
N LYS A 372 -9.52 0.09 -51.25
CA LYS A 372 -9.40 1.44 -51.84
C LYS A 372 -8.41 1.56 -53.00
N ARG A 373 -8.31 0.55 -53.87
CA ARG A 373 -7.49 0.62 -55.09
C ARG A 373 -8.09 0.01 -56.36
N SER A 374 -9.43 -0.01 -56.47
CA SER A 374 -10.10 -0.05 -57.77
C SER A 374 -11.55 0.44 -57.65
N ASP A 375 -11.80 1.70 -57.99
CA ASP A 375 -13.04 2.08 -58.68
C ASP A 375 -12.97 3.50 -59.25
N LYS A 376 -12.80 3.58 -60.57
CA LYS A 376 -13.52 4.56 -61.39
C LYS A 376 -14.33 3.73 -62.39
N ASN A 377 -15.65 3.94 -62.40
CA ASN A 377 -16.65 3.23 -63.19
C ASN A 377 -16.97 1.77 -62.78
N ARG A 378 -17.78 1.59 -61.74
CA ARG A 378 -18.83 0.55 -61.79
C ARG A 378 -20.14 0.99 -61.14
N LYS A 379 -21.24 0.41 -61.64
CA LYS A 379 -22.63 0.76 -61.35
C LYS A 379 -23.00 0.53 -59.89
N VAL A 380 -24.00 1.28 -59.41
CA VAL A 380 -24.66 1.08 -58.12
C VAL A 380 -25.15 -0.37 -58.00
N VAL A 381 -24.50 -1.13 -57.13
CA VAL A 381 -25.00 -2.41 -56.58
C VAL A 381 -25.67 -2.07 -55.24
N PRO A 382 -26.78 -2.73 -54.84
CA PRO A 382 -27.42 -2.45 -53.56
C PRO A 382 -26.41 -2.62 -52.42
N ARG A 383 -26.42 -1.70 -51.45
CA ARG A 383 -25.66 -1.86 -50.21
C ARG A 383 -26.10 -3.16 -49.55
N THR A 384 -25.20 -4.14 -49.47
CA THR A 384 -25.37 -5.27 -48.56
C THR A 384 -25.49 -4.74 -47.15
N ASP A 385 -26.53 -5.18 -46.46
CA ASP A 385 -26.83 -4.74 -45.11
C ASP A 385 -25.72 -5.22 -44.18
N TRP A 386 -25.02 -4.28 -43.54
CA TRP A 386 -23.92 -4.59 -42.60
C TRP A 386 -24.51 -5.03 -41.26
N SER A 387 -25.18 -6.18 -41.29
CA SER A 387 -25.64 -6.91 -40.10
C SER A 387 -24.49 -7.00 -39.09
N SER A 388 -24.79 -6.62 -37.85
CA SER A 388 -23.79 -6.60 -36.79
C SER A 388 -23.25 -8.02 -36.53
N PHE A 389 -22.07 -8.14 -35.89
CA PHE A 389 -21.60 -9.47 -35.47
C PHE A 389 -22.62 -10.18 -34.59
N GLU A 390 -23.35 -9.45 -33.74
CA GLU A 390 -24.43 -9.98 -32.93
C GLU A 390 -25.59 -10.51 -33.79
N ASP A 391 -25.99 -9.79 -34.83
CA ASP A 391 -27.02 -10.26 -35.76
C ASP A 391 -26.55 -11.47 -36.58
N LEU A 392 -25.32 -11.49 -37.07
CA LEU A 392 -24.78 -12.67 -37.76
C LEU A 392 -24.72 -13.88 -36.81
N PHE A 393 -24.26 -13.68 -35.57
CA PHE A 393 -24.18 -14.74 -34.57
C PHE A 393 -25.57 -15.27 -34.19
N PHE A 394 -26.57 -14.41 -33.96
CA PHE A 394 -27.91 -14.84 -33.53
C PHE A 394 -28.88 -15.16 -34.68
N GLN A 395 -28.67 -14.69 -35.91
CA GLN A 395 -29.56 -14.95 -37.06
C GLN A 395 -29.02 -15.98 -38.06
N LYS A 396 -27.69 -16.14 -38.19
CA LYS A 396 -27.09 -17.06 -39.18
C LYS A 396 -26.48 -18.32 -38.58
N LEU A 397 -26.11 -18.31 -37.30
CA LEU A 397 -25.58 -19.50 -36.63
C LEU A 397 -26.73 -20.31 -35.98
N PRO A 398 -26.85 -21.63 -36.25
CA PRO A 398 -27.79 -22.52 -35.58
C PRO A 398 -27.67 -22.45 -34.05
N PRO A 399 -28.77 -22.58 -33.29
CA PRO A 399 -28.75 -22.47 -31.83
C PRO A 399 -27.73 -23.42 -31.19
N GLU A 400 -27.63 -24.65 -31.68
CA GLU A 400 -26.73 -25.69 -31.16
C GLU A 400 -25.25 -25.27 -31.26
N LEU A 401 -24.87 -24.62 -32.37
CA LEU A 401 -23.51 -24.10 -32.56
C LEU A 401 -23.24 -22.84 -31.73
N ARG A 402 -24.25 -21.98 -31.50
CA ARG A 402 -24.12 -20.84 -30.58
C ARG A 402 -23.89 -21.30 -29.15
N ASP A 403 -24.70 -22.25 -28.70
CA ASP A 403 -24.62 -22.81 -27.35
C ASP A 403 -23.29 -23.56 -27.17
N GLN A 404 -22.86 -24.35 -28.15
CA GLN A 404 -21.53 -24.97 -28.13
C GLN A 404 -20.39 -23.96 -28.03
N VAL A 405 -20.43 -22.86 -28.80
CA VAL A 405 -19.42 -21.78 -28.73
C VAL A 405 -19.41 -21.13 -27.34
N ILE A 406 -20.58 -20.86 -26.77
CA ILE A 406 -20.74 -20.22 -25.45
C ILE A 406 -20.28 -21.15 -24.32
N ASP A 407 -20.56 -22.45 -24.42
CA ASP A 407 -20.13 -23.49 -23.48
C ASP A 407 -18.60 -23.61 -23.38
N TYR A 408 -17.88 -23.37 -24.48
CA TYR A 408 -16.41 -23.41 -24.52
C TYR A 408 -15.72 -22.15 -23.97
N LEU A 409 -16.47 -21.09 -23.64
CA LEU A 409 -15.90 -19.90 -23.01
C LEU A 409 -15.39 -20.21 -21.60
N THR A 410 -14.26 -19.61 -21.22
CA THR A 410 -13.88 -19.56 -19.81
C THR A 410 -14.89 -18.72 -19.02
N PHE A 411 -15.00 -18.95 -17.71
CA PHE A 411 -15.88 -18.16 -16.84
C PHE A 411 -15.68 -16.64 -17.00
N ARG A 412 -14.43 -16.20 -17.17
CA ARG A 412 -14.09 -14.78 -17.41
C ARG A 412 -14.62 -14.27 -18.74
N GLU A 413 -14.46 -15.04 -19.82
CA GLU A 413 -14.95 -14.66 -21.15
C GLU A 413 -16.48 -14.64 -21.18
N ALA A 414 -17.14 -15.64 -20.58
CA ALA A 414 -18.58 -15.68 -20.40
C ALA A 414 -19.09 -14.46 -19.61
N MET A 415 -18.46 -14.11 -18.49
CA MET A 415 -18.83 -12.92 -17.71
C MET A 415 -18.63 -11.62 -18.50
N ASN A 416 -17.50 -11.44 -19.19
CA ASN A 416 -17.28 -10.30 -20.09
C ASN A 416 -18.37 -10.22 -21.18
N LEU A 417 -18.75 -11.36 -21.77
CA LEU A 417 -19.75 -11.43 -22.84
C LEU A 417 -21.15 -11.01 -22.38
N ARG A 418 -21.51 -11.22 -21.10
CA ARG A 418 -22.76 -10.72 -20.47
C ARG A 418 -22.84 -9.18 -20.38
N HIS A 419 -21.72 -8.47 -20.57
CA HIS A 419 -21.69 -7.01 -20.62
C HIS A 419 -21.76 -6.45 -22.05
N VAL A 420 -21.60 -7.28 -23.09
CA VAL A 420 -21.61 -6.84 -24.49
C VAL A 420 -23.02 -6.50 -24.98
N SER A 421 -24.01 -7.38 -24.73
CA SER A 421 -25.41 -7.12 -25.08
C SER A 421 -26.40 -7.90 -24.20
N THR A 422 -27.68 -7.57 -24.30
CA THR A 422 -28.77 -8.32 -23.63
C THR A 422 -28.96 -9.72 -24.22
N ARG A 423 -28.79 -9.91 -25.54
CA ARG A 423 -28.90 -11.23 -26.19
C ARG A 423 -27.75 -12.14 -25.77
N PHE A 424 -26.52 -11.62 -25.75
CA PHE A 424 -25.37 -12.35 -25.21
C PHE A 424 -25.51 -12.66 -23.72
N ARG A 425 -26.07 -11.73 -22.92
CA ARG A 425 -26.40 -12.01 -21.52
C ARG A 425 -27.41 -13.14 -21.35
N ALA A 426 -28.46 -13.17 -22.18
CA ALA A 426 -29.44 -14.25 -22.17
C ALA A 426 -28.79 -15.59 -22.56
N ALA A 427 -28.03 -15.63 -23.65
CA ALA A 427 -27.38 -16.84 -24.15
C ALA A 427 -26.33 -17.42 -23.17
N VAL A 428 -25.55 -16.56 -22.49
CA VAL A 428 -24.66 -17.01 -21.40
C VAL A 428 -25.44 -17.50 -20.17
N SER A 429 -26.64 -16.94 -19.90
CA SER A 429 -27.47 -17.40 -18.78
C SER A 429 -28.08 -18.79 -19.05
N VAL A 430 -28.50 -19.08 -20.30
CA VAL A 430 -28.96 -20.41 -20.72
C VAL A 430 -27.86 -21.46 -20.54
N ASN A 431 -26.65 -21.16 -21.03
CA ASN A 431 -25.48 -22.05 -20.92
C ASN A 431 -24.79 -22.00 -19.52
N GLY A 432 -25.40 -21.28 -18.56
CA GLY A 432 -24.75 -20.93 -17.30
C GLY A 432 -24.32 -22.14 -16.46
N ARG A 433 -25.11 -23.22 -16.46
CA ARG A 433 -24.79 -24.45 -15.72
C ARG A 433 -23.56 -25.17 -16.27
N ALA A 434 -23.40 -25.23 -17.59
CA ALA A 434 -22.26 -25.89 -18.22
C ALA A 434 -20.95 -25.10 -18.00
N ILE A 435 -20.99 -23.78 -18.17
CA ILE A 435 -19.88 -22.87 -17.86
C ILE A 435 -19.47 -22.99 -16.39
N SER A 436 -20.45 -22.98 -15.47
CA SER A 436 -20.21 -23.11 -14.02
C SER A 436 -19.58 -24.43 -13.65
N ARG A 437 -20.10 -25.54 -14.17
CA ARG A 437 -19.55 -26.89 -13.95
C ARG A 437 -18.11 -26.99 -14.47
N ARG A 438 -17.82 -26.48 -15.67
CA ARG A 438 -16.46 -26.45 -16.26
C ARG A 438 -15.49 -25.61 -15.43
N PHE A 439 -15.95 -24.46 -14.91
CA PHE A 439 -15.16 -23.61 -14.02
C PHE A 439 -14.83 -24.28 -12.69
N LEU A 440 -15.84 -24.88 -12.03
CA LEU A 440 -15.71 -25.50 -10.71
C LEU A 440 -14.94 -26.83 -10.72
N VAL A 441 -14.92 -27.55 -11.84
CA VAL A 441 -14.01 -28.70 -12.03
C VAL A 441 -12.54 -28.28 -11.97
N LYS A 442 -12.20 -27.07 -12.41
CA LYS A 442 -10.83 -26.52 -12.35
C LYS A 442 -10.55 -25.71 -11.08
N ASN A 443 -11.58 -25.13 -10.47
CA ASN A 443 -11.50 -24.25 -9.31
C ASN A 443 -12.62 -24.65 -8.33
N PRO A 444 -12.46 -25.75 -7.56
CA PRO A 444 -13.49 -26.19 -6.64
C PRO A 444 -13.78 -25.11 -5.59
N LEU A 445 -15.04 -25.01 -5.16
CA LEU A 445 -15.39 -24.11 -4.05
C LEU A 445 -14.71 -24.61 -2.77
N PRO A 446 -14.01 -23.74 -2.00
CA PRO A 446 -13.41 -24.15 -0.75
C PRO A 446 -14.46 -24.67 0.23
N PRO A 447 -14.11 -25.62 1.13
CA PRO A 447 -15.05 -26.20 2.09
C PRO A 447 -15.81 -25.16 2.91
N LEU A 448 -15.14 -24.06 3.30
CA LEU A 448 -15.77 -22.96 4.02
C LEU A 448 -16.83 -22.22 3.18
N ALA A 449 -16.57 -21.97 1.90
CA ALA A 449 -17.55 -21.32 1.03
C ALA A 449 -18.79 -22.22 0.80
N LEU A 450 -18.57 -23.52 0.62
CA LEU A 450 -19.64 -24.52 0.52
C LEU A 450 -20.50 -24.60 1.80
N ALA A 451 -19.88 -24.48 2.97
CA ALA A 451 -20.57 -24.51 4.26
C ALA A 451 -21.39 -23.23 4.54
N LEU A 452 -20.85 -22.06 4.19
CA LEU A 452 -21.52 -20.76 4.39
C LEU A 452 -22.61 -20.49 3.34
N TYR A 453 -22.38 -20.95 2.11
CA TYR A 453 -23.25 -20.77 0.95
C TYR A 453 -23.57 -22.13 0.32
N PRO A 454 -24.43 -22.97 0.95
CA PRO A 454 -24.83 -24.24 0.38
C PRO A 454 -25.73 -24.04 -0.85
N HIS A 455 -25.45 -24.77 -1.94
CA HIS A 455 -26.32 -24.81 -3.12
C HIS A 455 -26.25 -26.20 -3.79
N PRO A 456 -27.39 -26.87 -4.07
CA PRO A 456 -27.40 -28.22 -4.67
C PRO A 456 -26.77 -28.32 -6.07
N SER A 457 -26.73 -27.24 -6.84
CA SER A 457 -26.07 -27.18 -8.15
C SER A 457 -25.57 -25.75 -8.40
N PRO A 458 -24.33 -25.41 -8.01
CA PRO A 458 -23.82 -24.04 -8.13
C PRO A 458 -23.77 -23.58 -9.59
N ASP A 459 -24.44 -22.46 -9.87
CA ASP A 459 -24.55 -21.83 -11.18
C ASP A 459 -23.72 -20.53 -11.26
N ILE A 460 -23.89 -19.76 -12.34
CA ILE A 460 -23.19 -18.48 -12.52
C ILE A 460 -23.61 -17.47 -11.45
N THR A 461 -24.89 -17.45 -11.03
CA THR A 461 -25.33 -16.50 -10.00
C THR A 461 -24.71 -16.81 -8.64
N HIS A 462 -24.65 -18.08 -8.26
CA HIS A 462 -24.00 -18.57 -7.05
C HIS A 462 -22.49 -18.27 -7.03
N ILE A 463 -21.76 -18.57 -8.12
CA ILE A 463 -20.32 -18.29 -8.19
C ILE A 463 -20.04 -16.79 -8.06
N ASN A 464 -20.86 -15.93 -8.68
CA ASN A 464 -20.73 -14.48 -8.57
C ASN A 464 -21.04 -13.97 -7.16
N MET A 465 -22.07 -14.52 -6.49
CA MET A 465 -22.38 -14.20 -5.09
C MET A 465 -21.20 -14.54 -4.17
N VAL A 466 -20.66 -15.76 -4.25
CA VAL A 466 -19.51 -16.19 -3.44
C VAL A 466 -18.26 -15.34 -3.75
N GLY A 467 -18.03 -15.00 -5.02
CA GLY A 467 -16.95 -14.11 -5.44
C GLY A 467 -17.09 -12.67 -4.93
N HIS A 468 -18.30 -12.14 -4.90
CA HIS A 468 -18.62 -10.82 -4.35
C HIS A 468 -18.40 -10.76 -2.84
N SER A 469 -18.93 -11.73 -2.08
CA SER A 469 -18.71 -11.81 -0.63
C SER A 469 -17.22 -11.95 -0.29
N HIS A 470 -16.46 -12.70 -1.10
CA HIS A 470 -14.99 -12.74 -1.02
C HIS A 470 -14.34 -11.38 -1.30
N ALA A 471 -14.72 -10.69 -2.39
CA ALA A 471 -14.16 -9.38 -2.74
C ALA A 471 -14.40 -8.32 -1.66
N VAL A 472 -15.62 -8.29 -1.09
CA VAL A 472 -15.99 -7.44 0.05
C VAL A 472 -15.13 -7.75 1.27
N ALA A 473 -15.01 -9.02 1.66
CA ALA A 473 -14.17 -9.44 2.79
C ALA A 473 -12.68 -9.12 2.57
N TRP A 474 -12.16 -9.27 1.35
CA TRP A 474 -10.78 -8.96 0.99
C TRP A 474 -10.47 -7.45 0.95
N ARG A 475 -11.45 -6.61 0.55
CA ARG A 475 -11.39 -5.15 0.66
C ARG A 475 -11.40 -4.70 2.12
N LEU A 476 -12.28 -5.26 2.94
CA LEU A 476 -12.32 -5.00 4.39
C LEU A 476 -11.02 -5.39 5.09
N ALA A 477 -10.46 -6.57 4.76
CA ALA A 477 -9.15 -7.00 5.24
C ALA A 477 -8.03 -6.03 4.84
N ASP A 478 -8.08 -5.43 3.65
CA ASP A 478 -7.10 -4.42 3.24
C ASP A 478 -7.18 -3.17 4.13
N HIS A 479 -8.40 -2.65 4.38
CA HIS A 479 -8.62 -1.51 5.27
C HIS A 479 -8.15 -1.76 6.70
N MET A 480 -8.49 -2.92 7.27
CA MET A 480 -8.05 -3.31 8.61
C MET A 480 -6.52 -3.38 8.69
N VAL A 481 -5.87 -3.99 7.71
CA VAL A 481 -4.40 -4.13 7.69
C VAL A 481 -3.69 -2.81 7.38
N GLN A 482 -4.28 -1.93 6.56
CA GLN A 482 -3.80 -0.56 6.37
C GLN A 482 -3.88 0.27 7.65
N TRP A 483 -4.96 0.11 8.42
CA TRP A 483 -5.09 0.73 9.74
C TRP A 483 -4.04 0.21 10.71
N LEU A 484 -3.88 -1.13 10.84
CA LEU A 484 -2.86 -1.73 11.70
C LEU A 484 -1.45 -1.22 11.34
N ARG A 485 -1.09 -1.15 10.05
CA ARG A 485 0.18 -0.55 9.59
C ARG A 485 0.39 0.88 10.09
N ARG A 486 -0.64 1.73 9.98
CA ARG A 486 -0.54 3.18 10.22
C ARG A 486 -0.64 3.55 11.70
N ASP A 487 -1.56 2.93 12.43
CA ASP A 487 -1.93 3.32 13.79
C ASP A 487 -1.28 2.44 14.87
N ILE A 488 -0.99 1.16 14.58
CA ILE A 488 -0.39 0.23 15.54
C ILE A 488 1.11 0.06 15.30
N PHE A 489 1.52 -0.25 14.07
CA PHE A 489 2.95 -0.36 13.71
C PHE A 489 3.63 0.99 13.47
N LEU A 490 2.87 2.07 13.32
CA LEU A 490 3.36 3.44 13.03
C LEU A 490 4.24 3.53 11.75
N TYR A 491 4.09 2.59 10.82
CA TYR A 491 4.87 2.48 9.59
C TYR A 491 4.41 3.49 8.54
N GLY A 492 5.02 4.68 8.55
CA GLY A 492 4.71 5.78 7.63
C GLY A 492 5.51 5.77 6.31
N SER A 493 6.81 5.50 6.38
CA SER A 493 7.75 5.68 5.25
C SER A 493 7.53 4.66 4.12
N ARG A 494 8.02 4.98 2.91
CA ARG A 494 7.99 4.06 1.75
C ARG A 494 8.75 2.76 2.02
N PHE A 495 9.93 2.83 2.64
CA PHE A 495 10.70 1.66 3.03
C PHE A 495 9.95 0.76 4.03
N GLN A 496 9.36 1.33 5.09
CA GLN A 496 8.53 0.58 6.03
C GLN A 496 7.28 -0.01 5.35
N LYS A 497 6.63 0.72 4.43
CA LYS A 497 5.52 0.20 3.60
C LYS A 497 5.96 -0.99 2.76
N GLN A 498 7.19 -1.00 2.22
CA GLN A 498 7.73 -2.10 1.42
C GLN A 498 8.07 -3.32 2.29
N GLN A 499 8.80 -3.12 3.40
CA GLN A 499 9.08 -4.17 4.39
C GLN A 499 7.82 -4.79 4.99
N PHE A 500 6.72 -4.03 5.05
CA PHE A 500 5.43 -4.52 5.52
C PHE A 500 4.65 -5.33 4.48
N GLN A 501 4.99 -5.36 3.19
CA GLN A 501 4.17 -6.07 2.18
C GLN A 501 3.99 -7.58 2.47
N PRO A 502 5.03 -8.35 2.85
CA PRO A 502 4.84 -9.77 3.20
C PRO A 502 3.90 -9.95 4.39
N LYS A 503 4.01 -9.07 5.41
CA LYS A 503 3.12 -9.06 6.58
C LYS A 503 1.70 -8.65 6.18
N LYS A 504 1.53 -7.66 5.30
CA LYS A 504 0.24 -7.23 4.75
C LYS A 504 -0.50 -8.40 4.10
N VAL A 505 0.14 -9.10 3.18
CA VAL A 505 -0.47 -10.22 2.47
C VAL A 505 -0.91 -11.31 3.45
N ARG A 506 -0.01 -11.77 4.33
CA ARG A 506 -0.31 -12.79 5.35
C ARG A 506 -1.48 -12.39 6.26
N MET A 507 -1.47 -11.17 6.80
CA MET A 507 -2.55 -10.70 7.67
C MET A 507 -3.91 -10.66 6.95
N LYS A 508 -3.94 -10.29 5.65
CA LYS A 508 -5.18 -10.33 4.87
C LYS A 508 -5.69 -11.76 4.64
N GLN A 509 -4.78 -12.69 4.34
CA GLN A 509 -5.12 -14.11 4.16
C GLN A 509 -5.73 -14.71 5.42
N ARG A 510 -5.22 -14.32 6.60
CA ARG A 510 -5.75 -14.75 7.91
C ARG A 510 -7.07 -14.11 8.30
N LEU A 511 -7.29 -12.83 7.98
CA LEU A 511 -8.58 -12.17 8.26
C LEU A 511 -9.73 -12.76 7.42
N LEU A 512 -9.44 -13.26 6.22
CA LEU A 512 -10.45 -13.58 5.22
C LEU A 512 -11.47 -14.67 5.65
N PRO A 513 -11.09 -15.84 6.20
CA PRO A 513 -12.05 -16.86 6.66
C PRO A 513 -13.05 -16.30 7.69
N SER A 514 -12.53 -15.56 8.68
CA SER A 514 -13.32 -14.93 9.73
C SER A 514 -14.24 -13.82 9.20
N LEU A 515 -13.76 -12.99 8.25
CA LEU A 515 -14.56 -11.95 7.62
C LEU A 515 -15.64 -12.50 6.67
N LEU A 516 -15.43 -13.67 6.04
CA LEU A 516 -16.47 -14.36 5.27
C LEU A 516 -17.61 -14.86 6.18
N LEU A 517 -17.28 -15.44 7.34
CA LEU A 517 -18.30 -15.86 8.31
C LEU A 517 -19.07 -14.66 8.89
N LEU A 518 -18.38 -13.58 9.25
CA LEU A 518 -19.04 -12.33 9.67
C LEU A 518 -19.93 -11.75 8.56
N GLY A 519 -19.48 -11.78 7.30
CA GLY A 519 -20.28 -11.39 6.14
C GLY A 519 -21.59 -12.17 6.07
N ARG A 520 -21.50 -13.51 6.14
CA ARG A 520 -22.66 -14.39 6.10
C ARG A 520 -23.61 -14.20 7.29
N PHE A 521 -23.07 -13.96 8.47
CA PHE A 521 -23.83 -13.60 9.67
C PHE A 521 -24.68 -12.34 9.44
N PHE A 522 -24.08 -11.25 8.93
CA PHE A 522 -24.81 -10.01 8.68
C PHE A 522 -25.83 -10.13 7.53
N GLU A 523 -25.54 -10.88 6.47
CA GLU A 523 -26.51 -11.20 5.40
C GLU A 523 -27.77 -11.87 5.97
N MET A 524 -27.60 -12.84 6.87
CA MET A 524 -28.70 -13.55 7.51
C MET A 524 -29.47 -12.65 8.48
N CYS A 525 -28.79 -11.90 9.34
CA CYS A 525 -29.43 -10.95 10.26
C CYS A 525 -30.27 -9.92 9.49
N ARG A 526 -29.75 -9.41 8.37
CA ARG A 526 -30.48 -8.51 7.47
C ARG A 526 -31.76 -9.15 6.94
N GLY A 527 -31.71 -10.38 6.43
CA GLY A 527 -32.90 -11.08 5.93
C GLY A 527 -33.98 -11.28 7.00
N ILE A 528 -33.57 -11.54 8.24
CA ILE A 528 -34.48 -11.64 9.40
C ILE A 528 -35.13 -10.28 9.68
N LEU A 529 -34.35 -9.19 9.72
CA LEU A 529 -34.86 -7.84 9.96
C LEU A 529 -35.83 -7.37 8.87
N GLU A 530 -35.50 -7.58 7.60
CA GLU A 530 -36.38 -7.25 6.46
C GLU A 530 -37.67 -8.08 6.45
N GLY A 531 -37.64 -9.32 6.96
CA GLY A 531 -38.82 -10.17 7.16
C GLY A 531 -39.74 -9.68 8.29
N HIS A 532 -39.18 -9.43 9.48
CA HIS A 532 -39.94 -8.94 10.64
C HIS A 532 -40.53 -7.54 10.41
N GLY A 533 -39.83 -6.69 9.65
CA GLY A 533 -40.33 -5.37 9.24
C GLY A 533 -41.65 -5.38 8.45
N ARG A 534 -42.10 -6.54 7.96
CA ARG A 534 -43.40 -6.73 7.27
C ARG A 534 -44.49 -7.32 8.17
N ALA A 535 -44.11 -7.99 9.26
CA ALA A 535 -45.04 -8.63 10.21
C ALA A 535 -45.16 -7.77 11.48
N ALA A 536 -46.03 -6.76 11.43
CA ALA A 536 -46.26 -5.85 12.55
C ALA A 536 -46.93 -6.55 13.74
N THR A 537 -46.12 -7.16 14.64
CA THR A 537 -46.59 -7.79 15.88
C THR A 537 -45.66 -7.47 17.05
N ASN A 538 -46.24 -7.32 18.24
CA ASN A 538 -45.64 -6.66 19.42
C ASN A 538 -44.60 -7.50 20.20
N ASP A 539 -44.02 -8.55 19.61
CA ASP A 539 -43.14 -9.45 20.35
C ASP A 539 -41.71 -8.87 20.44
N ARG A 540 -41.39 -8.28 21.59
CA ARG A 540 -40.19 -7.43 21.84
C ARG A 540 -38.88 -8.19 22.00
N THR A 541 -38.83 -9.43 21.52
CA THR A 541 -37.87 -10.42 22.02
C THR A 541 -36.88 -10.80 20.93
N GLY A 542 -35.60 -10.41 21.09
CA GLY A 542 -34.48 -10.71 20.16
C GLY A 542 -34.14 -12.20 20.00
N THR A 543 -35.02 -13.09 20.49
CA THR A 543 -34.88 -14.55 20.54
C THR A 543 -34.89 -15.20 19.16
N ILE A 544 -35.63 -14.65 18.18
CA ILE A 544 -35.74 -15.24 16.83
C ILE A 544 -34.42 -15.06 16.06
N ALA A 545 -33.82 -13.87 16.11
CA ALA A 545 -32.49 -13.63 15.53
C ALA A 545 -31.44 -14.52 16.21
N PHE A 546 -31.42 -14.55 17.55
CA PHE A 546 -30.48 -15.34 18.34
C PHE A 546 -30.50 -16.84 17.99
N GLN A 547 -31.66 -17.43 17.69
CA GLN A 547 -31.73 -18.84 17.30
C GLN A 547 -31.16 -19.10 15.91
N ALA A 548 -31.49 -18.27 14.91
CA ALA A 548 -30.90 -18.38 13.57
C ALA A 548 -29.38 -18.13 13.58
N GLU A 549 -28.91 -17.18 14.40
CA GLU A 549 -27.49 -16.93 14.65
C GLU A 549 -26.79 -18.16 15.22
N LYS A 550 -27.39 -18.81 16.23
CA LYS A 550 -26.90 -20.09 16.76
C LYS A 550 -26.83 -21.17 15.69
N ASP A 551 -27.83 -21.30 14.84
CA ASP A 551 -27.90 -22.39 13.86
C ASP A 551 -26.88 -22.21 12.72
N LEU A 552 -26.59 -20.97 12.29
CA LEU A 552 -25.43 -20.67 11.42
C LEU A 552 -24.10 -21.02 12.09
N MET A 553 -23.93 -20.62 13.35
CA MET A 553 -22.71 -20.92 14.12
C MET A 553 -22.54 -22.42 14.38
N LYS A 554 -23.62 -23.19 14.52
CA LYS A 554 -23.59 -24.66 14.69
C LYS A 554 -23.01 -25.40 13.48
N ILE A 555 -23.06 -24.82 12.28
CA ILE A 555 -22.43 -25.38 11.07
C ILE A 555 -20.91 -25.15 11.07
N CYS A 556 -20.42 -24.14 11.79
CA CYS A 556 -19.01 -23.75 11.81
C CYS A 556 -18.18 -24.58 12.81
N SER A 557 -16.89 -24.79 12.53
CA SER A 557 -15.97 -25.47 13.45
C SER A 557 -15.65 -24.60 14.68
N ASN A 558 -15.22 -25.23 15.77
CA ASN A 558 -14.87 -24.54 17.02
C ASN A 558 -13.71 -23.55 16.82
N GLU A 559 -12.74 -23.93 16.01
CA GLU A 559 -11.53 -23.16 15.72
C GLU A 559 -11.89 -21.89 14.94
N LEU A 560 -12.75 -22.01 13.94
CA LEU A 560 -13.22 -20.86 13.15
C LEU A 560 -14.07 -19.90 14.00
N LEU A 561 -14.92 -20.42 14.89
CA LEU A 561 -15.71 -19.57 15.79
C LEU A 561 -14.83 -18.77 16.77
N LEU A 562 -13.81 -19.39 17.35
CA LEU A 562 -12.82 -18.70 18.20
C LEU A 562 -12.04 -17.64 17.42
N GLU A 563 -11.53 -17.98 16.24
CA GLU A 563 -10.79 -17.03 15.40
C GLU A 563 -11.69 -15.86 14.96
N THR A 564 -12.95 -16.15 14.61
CA THR A 564 -13.91 -15.13 14.21
C THR A 564 -14.31 -14.22 15.37
N GLN A 565 -14.39 -14.75 16.60
CA GLN A 565 -14.59 -13.96 17.81
C GLN A 565 -13.44 -12.97 18.05
N ASP A 566 -12.19 -13.41 17.85
CA ASP A 566 -11.00 -12.58 17.94
C ASP A 566 -10.95 -11.51 16.83
N VAL A 567 -11.29 -11.88 15.60
CA VAL A 567 -11.37 -10.96 14.45
C VAL A 567 -12.52 -9.96 14.59
N ALA A 568 -13.66 -10.34 15.17
CA ALA A 568 -14.78 -9.45 15.46
C ALA A 568 -14.36 -8.34 16.43
N LEU A 569 -13.58 -8.67 17.47
CA LEU A 569 -13.01 -7.67 18.39
C LEU A 569 -12.08 -6.68 17.67
N ILE A 570 -11.24 -7.18 16.75
CA ILE A 570 -10.37 -6.32 15.93
C ILE A 570 -11.20 -5.46 14.98
N LEU A 571 -12.25 -6.00 14.35
CA LEU A 571 -13.16 -5.29 13.44
C LEU A 571 -13.89 -4.15 14.14
N VAL A 572 -14.51 -4.40 15.30
CA VAL A 572 -15.18 -3.37 16.11
C VAL A 572 -14.21 -2.25 16.50
N THR A 573 -13.01 -2.61 16.96
CA THR A 573 -11.96 -1.65 17.32
C THR A 573 -11.52 -0.81 16.11
N PHE A 574 -11.33 -1.46 14.96
CA PHE A 574 -11.01 -0.81 13.69
C PHE A 574 -12.11 0.17 13.25
N LEU A 575 -13.39 -0.23 13.24
CA LEU A 575 -14.49 0.61 12.78
C LEU A 575 -14.66 1.86 13.67
N ARG A 576 -14.64 1.69 15.00
CA ARG A 576 -14.63 2.81 15.97
C ARG A 576 -13.48 3.78 15.72
N ARG A 577 -12.32 3.29 15.29
CA ARG A 577 -11.15 4.11 14.98
C ARG A 577 -11.20 4.74 13.59
N ALA A 578 -11.74 4.04 12.59
CA ALA A 578 -11.90 4.53 11.22
C ALA A 578 -12.88 5.70 11.12
N MET A 579 -13.88 5.76 12.02
CA MET A 579 -14.86 6.84 12.11
C MET A 579 -14.46 7.98 13.09
N ARG A 580 -13.21 8.01 13.58
CA ARG A 580 -12.69 9.05 14.49
C ARG A 580 -11.50 9.79 13.88
N ALA A 581 -11.37 11.08 14.23
CA ALA A 581 -10.21 11.88 13.83
C ALA A 581 -8.89 11.28 14.35
N PRO A 582 -7.77 11.35 13.60
CA PRO A 582 -6.48 10.86 14.05
C PRO A 582 -6.06 11.50 15.38
N SER A 583 -5.60 10.68 16.31
CA SER A 583 -5.25 11.12 17.67
C SER A 583 -3.97 11.97 17.75
N LYS A 584 -3.12 11.90 16.72
CA LYS A 584 -1.84 12.63 16.65
C LYS A 584 -1.99 14.14 16.46
N TYR A 585 -3.17 14.62 16.02
CA TYR A 585 -3.43 16.05 15.86
C TYR A 585 -3.82 16.69 17.19
N GLY A 586 -3.09 17.73 17.58
CA GLY A 586 -3.42 18.55 18.75
C GLY A 586 -4.74 19.31 18.59
N THR A 587 -5.30 19.81 19.70
CA THR A 587 -6.58 20.53 19.71
C THR A 587 -6.60 21.73 18.76
N VAL A 588 -5.49 22.44 18.66
CA VAL A 588 -5.30 23.59 17.75
C VAL A 588 -5.24 23.15 16.27
N GLU A 589 -4.56 22.06 15.97
CA GLU A 589 -4.45 21.54 14.59
C GLU A 589 -5.78 20.96 14.09
N LYS A 590 -6.56 20.34 14.98
CA LYS A 590 -7.95 19.91 14.72
C LYS A 590 -8.86 21.11 14.41
N ALA A 591 -8.65 22.25 15.06
CA ALA A 591 -9.40 23.48 14.79
C ALA A 591 -8.99 24.11 13.45
N LEU A 592 -7.69 24.24 13.16
CA LEU A 592 -7.17 24.80 11.91
C LEU A 592 -7.57 23.99 10.66
N ARG A 593 -7.66 22.66 10.76
CA ARG A 593 -8.07 21.78 9.64
C ARG A 593 -9.60 21.64 9.51
N ASN A 594 -10.42 22.51 10.10
CA ASN A 594 -11.89 22.40 10.18
C ASN A 594 -12.40 21.01 10.61
N SER A 595 -11.59 20.23 11.32
CA SER A 595 -11.81 18.81 11.55
C SER A 595 -12.63 18.54 12.83
N ARG A 596 -13.69 19.33 13.04
CA ARG A 596 -14.71 19.13 14.10
C ARG A 596 -15.77 18.12 13.68
N VAL A 597 -15.39 17.10 12.91
CA VAL A 597 -16.30 15.99 12.55
C VAL A 597 -16.45 15.11 13.78
N GLU A 598 -17.51 15.34 14.55
CA GLU A 598 -17.91 14.47 15.65
C GLU A 598 -18.15 13.05 15.12
N PRO A 599 -17.64 11.98 15.78
CA PRO A 599 -17.87 10.61 15.34
C PRO A 599 -19.37 10.23 15.41
N PRO A 600 -19.84 9.29 14.58
CA PRO A 600 -21.21 8.79 14.66
C PRO A 600 -21.37 7.93 15.94
N PRO A 601 -22.59 7.84 16.51
CA PRO A 601 -22.88 6.92 17.60
C PRO A 601 -22.62 5.47 17.21
N ASP A 602 -22.15 4.66 18.17
CA ASP A 602 -21.86 3.23 17.94
C ASP A 602 -23.09 2.46 17.42
N ALA A 603 -24.30 2.81 17.89
CA ALA A 603 -25.56 2.24 17.41
C ALA A 603 -25.81 2.48 15.90
N TRP A 604 -25.33 3.60 15.34
CA TRP A 604 -25.49 3.89 13.91
C TRP A 604 -24.51 3.08 13.07
N ILE A 605 -23.28 2.89 13.56
CA ILE A 605 -22.31 1.99 12.94
C ILE A 605 -22.83 0.54 13.01
N ALA A 606 -23.47 0.14 14.12
CA ALA A 606 -24.08 -1.18 14.28
C ALA A 606 -25.26 -1.38 13.31
N ALA A 607 -26.11 -0.36 13.12
CA ALA A 607 -27.19 -0.39 12.13
C ALA A 607 -26.69 -0.57 10.69
N VAL A 608 -25.61 0.13 10.31
CA VAL A 608 -24.96 -0.08 9.01
C VAL A 608 -24.47 -1.52 8.84
N LEU A 609 -23.94 -2.16 9.89
CA LEU A 609 -23.52 -3.57 9.83
C LEU A 609 -24.71 -4.54 9.76
N TYR A 610 -25.70 -4.41 10.65
CA TYR A 610 -26.83 -5.32 10.75
C TYR A 610 -27.79 -5.25 9.55
N HIS A 611 -28.07 -4.05 9.04
CA HIS A 611 -28.99 -3.85 7.92
C HIS A 611 -28.27 -3.69 6.58
N GLY A 612 -27.09 -3.05 6.56
CA GLY A 612 -26.32 -2.83 5.34
C GLY A 612 -25.29 -3.91 5.00
N GLY A 613 -24.93 -4.77 5.96
CA GLY A 613 -23.90 -5.78 5.81
C GLY A 613 -22.49 -5.20 5.66
N LEU A 614 -21.51 -6.11 5.47
CA LEU A 614 -20.11 -5.71 5.24
C LEU A 614 -19.92 -4.92 3.95
N GLU A 615 -20.74 -5.16 2.91
CA GLU A 615 -20.65 -4.43 1.65
C GLU A 615 -20.90 -2.92 1.82
N THR A 616 -22.01 -2.55 2.48
CA THR A 616 -22.32 -1.14 2.75
C THR A 616 -21.23 -0.49 3.60
N MET A 617 -20.71 -1.21 4.61
CA MET A 617 -19.61 -0.71 5.44
C MET A 617 -18.32 -0.50 4.62
N VAL A 618 -17.93 -1.43 3.75
CA VAL A 618 -16.75 -1.30 2.88
C VAL A 618 -16.90 -0.13 1.92
N ASN A 619 -18.07 0.04 1.31
CA ASN A 619 -18.33 1.17 0.41
C ASN A 619 -18.24 2.53 1.14
N ILE A 620 -18.60 2.61 2.42
CA ILE A 620 -18.37 3.80 3.26
C ILE A 620 -16.87 3.94 3.59
N LEU A 621 -16.16 2.85 3.88
CA LEU A 621 -14.73 2.87 4.20
C LEU A 621 -13.84 3.27 3.01
N ASP A 622 -14.26 3.05 1.78
CA ASP A 622 -13.55 3.48 0.56
C ASP A 622 -13.59 5.01 0.33
N LEU A 623 -14.48 5.76 0.99
CA LEU A 623 -14.52 7.22 0.88
C LEU A 623 -13.26 7.83 1.50
N GLU A 624 -12.44 8.53 0.72
CA GLU A 624 -11.11 8.99 1.16
C GLU A 624 -11.10 9.85 2.44
N LYS A 625 -12.12 10.70 2.61
CA LYS A 625 -12.16 11.73 3.67
C LYS A 625 -13.13 11.37 4.80
N LEU A 626 -12.74 11.66 6.04
CA LEU A 626 -13.49 11.31 7.26
C LEU A 626 -14.87 11.96 7.34
N ASP A 627 -15.00 13.22 6.94
CA ASP A 627 -16.27 13.94 6.81
C ASP A 627 -17.24 13.19 5.91
N LYS A 628 -16.77 12.66 4.78
CA LYS A 628 -17.59 11.84 3.86
C LYS A 628 -18.00 10.51 4.50
N LYS A 629 -17.10 9.82 5.21
CA LYS A 629 -17.43 8.56 5.92
C LYS A 629 -18.53 8.77 6.96
N VAL A 630 -18.31 9.73 7.85
CA VAL A 630 -19.28 10.05 8.91
C VAL A 630 -20.58 10.55 8.31
N GLY A 631 -20.53 11.44 7.31
CA GLY A 631 -21.70 11.92 6.58
C GLY A 631 -22.51 10.79 5.93
N ALA A 632 -21.86 9.78 5.34
CA ALA A 632 -22.52 8.62 4.78
C ALA A 632 -23.23 7.75 5.84
N VAL A 633 -22.58 7.49 6.99
CA VAL A 633 -23.23 6.81 8.13
C VAL A 633 -24.44 7.61 8.64
N ARG A 634 -24.30 8.94 8.78
CA ARG A 634 -25.42 9.81 9.19
C ARG A 634 -26.57 9.79 8.19
N ALA A 635 -26.28 9.86 6.89
CA ALA A 635 -27.30 9.83 5.83
C ALA A 635 -28.00 8.46 5.74
N TYR A 636 -27.30 7.36 6.04
CA TYR A 636 -27.86 6.01 6.07
C TYR A 636 -28.85 5.80 7.24
N CYS A 637 -28.57 6.42 8.40
CA CYS A 637 -29.40 6.32 9.59
C CYS A 637 -30.37 7.50 9.78
N ALA A 638 -30.44 8.44 8.85
CA ALA A 638 -31.32 9.60 8.94
C ALA A 638 -32.79 9.18 8.81
N PRO A 639 -33.73 9.79 9.56
CA PRO A 639 -35.15 9.55 9.39
C PRO A 639 -35.57 9.83 7.95
N LEU A 640 -36.38 8.95 7.36
CA LEU A 640 -37.03 9.24 6.10
C LEU A 640 -37.97 10.46 6.27
N PRO A 641 -37.95 11.44 5.35
CA PRO A 641 -38.86 12.57 5.46
C PRO A 641 -40.29 12.06 5.42
N HIS A 642 -41.03 12.24 6.52
CA HIS A 642 -42.43 11.88 6.58
C HIS A 642 -43.18 12.63 5.49
N THR A 643 -43.68 11.89 4.49
CA THR A 643 -44.67 12.41 3.55
C THR A 643 -45.95 12.65 4.35
N VAL A 644 -46.10 13.84 4.91
CA VAL A 644 -47.38 14.32 5.44
C VAL A 644 -48.38 14.19 4.29
N PRO A 645 -49.44 13.37 4.42
CA PRO A 645 -50.45 13.29 3.38
C PRO A 645 -51.06 14.68 3.25
N ALA A 646 -50.95 15.27 2.05
CA ALA A 646 -51.50 16.58 1.80
C ALA A 646 -53.02 16.53 2.08
N ALA A 647 -53.46 17.36 3.02
CA ALA A 647 -54.86 17.40 3.43
C ALA A 647 -55.73 17.66 2.19
N SER A 648 -56.70 16.78 1.96
CA SER A 648 -57.51 16.78 0.74
C SER A 648 -58.42 18.00 0.70
N ALA A 649 -58.06 18.98 -0.12
CA ALA A 649 -59.01 20.00 -0.57
C ALA A 649 -60.04 19.33 -1.50
N SER A 650 -61.32 19.55 -1.23
CA SER A 650 -62.44 18.93 -1.93
C SER A 650 -62.57 19.37 -3.39
N ALA A 651 -62.75 18.41 -4.30
CA ALA A 651 -63.39 18.65 -5.60
C ALA A 651 -64.22 17.41 -5.99
N THR A 652 -65.45 17.66 -6.48
CA THR A 652 -66.52 16.68 -6.69
C THR A 652 -66.62 16.17 -8.14
N ALA A 653 -66.71 14.85 -8.34
CA ALA A 653 -67.42 14.16 -9.43
C ALA A 653 -67.34 12.63 -9.15
N SER A 654 -68.39 11.92 -8.73
CA SER A 654 -69.58 11.46 -9.47
C SER A 654 -69.27 10.51 -10.65
N GLY A 655 -69.41 9.21 -10.42
CA GLY A 655 -69.31 8.15 -11.44
C GLY A 655 -69.23 6.76 -10.80
N SER A 656 -70.23 5.92 -11.02
CA SER A 656 -70.41 4.58 -10.44
C SER A 656 -70.88 3.62 -11.56
N PRO A 657 -71.08 2.31 -11.33
CA PRO A 657 -70.05 1.29 -11.12
C PRO A 657 -70.16 0.15 -12.17
N GLU A 658 -69.21 -0.78 -12.23
CA GLU A 658 -69.54 -2.20 -12.44
C GLU A 658 -68.38 -3.14 -12.08
N ALA A 659 -68.71 -4.40 -11.78
CA ALA A 659 -67.80 -5.41 -11.25
C ALA A 659 -67.73 -6.63 -12.18
N VAL A 660 -66.63 -7.39 -12.14
CA VAL A 660 -66.60 -8.82 -12.43
C VAL A 660 -65.48 -9.48 -11.59
N LEU A 661 -65.84 -10.54 -10.85
CA LEU A 661 -64.91 -11.52 -10.28
C LEU A 661 -64.43 -12.45 -11.41
N ASP A 662 -63.23 -13.04 -11.32
CA ASP A 662 -63.12 -14.44 -10.88
C ASP A 662 -61.69 -15.02 -10.91
N SER A 663 -61.52 -16.06 -10.09
CA SER A 663 -60.64 -17.22 -10.23
C SER A 663 -59.13 -17.14 -9.98
N VAL A 664 -58.71 -18.18 -9.25
CA VAL A 664 -57.36 -18.50 -8.75
C VAL A 664 -56.75 -19.58 -9.63
N GLU A 665 -55.48 -19.49 -9.96
CA GLU A 665 -54.69 -20.70 -10.26
C GLU A 665 -53.25 -20.62 -9.73
N ILE A 666 -52.69 -21.79 -9.47
CA ILE A 666 -51.55 -22.05 -8.57
C ILE A 666 -50.24 -22.00 -9.35
N VAL A 667 -49.25 -21.24 -8.89
CA VAL A 667 -47.86 -21.34 -9.42
C VAL A 667 -46.83 -21.40 -8.30
N SER A 668 -45.94 -22.38 -8.42
CA SER A 668 -44.87 -22.72 -7.49
C SER A 668 -43.65 -21.79 -7.60
N GLU A 669 -42.76 -21.93 -6.63
CA GLU A 669 -41.52 -21.20 -6.40
C GLU A 669 -40.70 -20.87 -7.66
N LYS A 670 -40.32 -19.58 -7.82
CA LYS A 670 -39.12 -19.22 -8.58
C LYS A 670 -38.55 -17.84 -8.23
N TYR A 671 -37.31 -17.81 -7.79
CA TYR A 671 -36.50 -16.58 -7.71
C TYR A 671 -36.04 -16.18 -9.11
N GLU A 672 -36.52 -15.05 -9.65
CA GLU A 672 -35.97 -14.45 -10.88
C GLU A 672 -35.68 -12.94 -10.76
N SER A 673 -34.40 -12.61 -10.92
CA SER A 673 -33.91 -11.55 -11.81
C SER A 673 -34.58 -10.16 -11.77
N HIS A 674 -34.13 -9.28 -10.88
CA HIS A 674 -34.38 -7.84 -11.01
C HIS A 674 -33.61 -7.21 -12.19
N ASN A 675 -34.31 -6.75 -13.23
CA ASN A 675 -33.92 -5.58 -14.03
C ASN A 675 -35.07 -5.00 -14.89
N THR A 676 -36.11 -4.55 -14.20
CA THR A 676 -37.10 -3.56 -14.65
C THR A 676 -37.39 -2.63 -13.46
N PRO A 677 -37.79 -1.36 -13.68
CA PRO A 677 -38.00 -0.42 -12.58
C PRO A 677 -39.20 -0.87 -11.74
N THR A 678 -38.92 -1.45 -10.57
CA THR A 678 -39.95 -1.89 -9.62
C THR A 678 -40.77 -0.72 -9.12
N PRO A 679 -42.09 -0.90 -8.88
CA PRO A 679 -42.87 0.07 -8.12
C PRO A 679 -42.19 0.31 -6.77
N GLN A 680 -42.23 1.56 -6.28
CA GLN A 680 -41.41 2.00 -5.15
C GLN A 680 -41.66 1.13 -3.90
N THR A 681 -40.75 0.19 -3.64
CA THR A 681 -40.72 -0.55 -2.39
C THR A 681 -40.58 0.46 -1.26
N LYS A 682 -41.57 0.47 -0.36
CA LYS A 682 -41.62 1.33 0.83
C LYS A 682 -40.24 1.34 1.49
N ARG A 683 -39.51 2.46 1.42
CA ARG A 683 -38.16 2.53 2.00
C ARG A 683 -38.27 2.18 3.48
N PHE A 684 -37.52 1.17 3.88
CA PHE A 684 -37.52 0.68 5.24
C PHE A 684 -36.84 1.72 6.14
N ASP A 685 -37.53 2.15 7.20
CA ASP A 685 -37.03 3.21 8.07
C ASP A 685 -36.07 2.64 9.13
N ILE A 686 -34.78 2.61 8.79
CA ILE A 686 -33.69 2.14 9.66
C ILE A 686 -33.68 2.90 11.00
N HIS A 687 -34.13 4.16 11.02
CA HIS A 687 -34.20 4.96 12.25
C HIS A 687 -35.15 4.34 13.29
N SER A 688 -36.25 3.71 12.85
CA SER A 688 -37.21 3.00 13.73
C SER A 688 -36.64 1.72 14.36
N LEU A 689 -35.60 1.13 13.77
CA LEU A 689 -34.90 -0.04 14.32
C LEU A 689 -33.77 0.30 15.30
N LEU A 690 -33.26 1.53 15.31
CA LEU A 690 -32.12 1.91 16.17
C LEU A 690 -32.27 1.50 17.66
N PRO A 691 -33.46 1.60 18.30
CA PRO A 691 -33.64 1.16 19.69
C PRO A 691 -33.69 -0.37 19.89
N GLN A 692 -33.83 -1.14 18.80
CA GLN A 692 -34.00 -2.60 18.81
C GLN A 692 -32.70 -3.34 18.46
N LEU A 693 -31.71 -2.64 17.91
CA LEU A 693 -30.43 -3.21 17.51
C LEU A 693 -29.49 -3.38 18.71
N PRO A 694 -28.67 -4.45 18.75
CA PRO A 694 -27.70 -4.64 19.82
C PRO A 694 -26.58 -3.59 19.75
N ASN A 695 -25.93 -3.36 20.89
CA ASN A 695 -24.77 -2.49 20.99
C ASN A 695 -23.60 -3.06 20.17
N MET A 696 -22.68 -2.20 19.72
CA MET A 696 -21.53 -2.55 18.88
C MET A 696 -20.63 -3.64 19.48
N ASP A 697 -20.49 -3.70 20.81
CA ASP A 697 -19.71 -4.76 21.48
C ASP A 697 -20.43 -6.12 21.56
N ASP A 698 -21.75 -6.11 21.42
CA ASP A 698 -22.65 -7.26 21.48
C ASP A 698 -23.09 -7.73 20.08
N VAL A 699 -22.58 -7.09 19.02
CA VAL A 699 -22.61 -7.60 17.65
C VAL A 699 -21.81 -8.91 17.62
N TRP A 700 -22.41 -10.00 17.11
CA TRP A 700 -21.83 -11.36 17.02
C TRP A 700 -21.53 -12.06 18.37
N ARG A 701 -20.97 -11.34 19.34
CA ARG A 701 -20.38 -11.87 20.58
C ARG A 701 -21.32 -12.76 21.43
N PRO A 702 -22.56 -12.37 21.79
CA PRO A 702 -23.39 -13.16 22.70
C PRO A 702 -23.75 -14.53 22.12
N SER A 703 -24.05 -14.58 20.83
CA SER A 703 -24.38 -15.81 20.10
C SER A 703 -23.16 -16.73 19.97
N ALA A 704 -21.98 -16.16 19.67
CA ALA A 704 -20.73 -16.91 19.61
C ALA A 704 -20.30 -17.44 20.99
N GLU A 705 -20.36 -16.61 22.04
CA GLU A 705 -20.09 -17.01 23.43
C GLU A 705 -21.05 -18.13 23.87
N ALA A 706 -22.34 -18.05 23.53
CA ALA A 706 -23.32 -19.08 23.84
C ALA A 706 -23.00 -20.42 23.16
N VAL A 707 -22.69 -20.43 21.85
CA VAL A 707 -22.36 -21.67 21.12
C VAL A 707 -21.03 -22.27 21.58
N LEU A 708 -20.01 -21.44 21.83
CA LEU A 708 -18.71 -21.91 22.35
C LEU A 708 -18.83 -22.51 23.76
N THR A 709 -19.72 -21.96 24.60
CA THR A 709 -20.01 -22.49 25.94
C THR A 709 -20.85 -23.78 25.86
N GLU A 710 -21.87 -23.81 25.00
CA GLU A 710 -22.72 -25.00 24.74
C GLU A 710 -21.89 -26.20 24.24
N ARG A 711 -20.83 -25.92 23.46
CA ARG A 711 -19.86 -26.93 22.98
C ARG A 711 -18.70 -27.21 23.96
N GLY A 712 -18.68 -26.59 25.14
CA GLY A 712 -17.62 -26.79 26.15
C GLY A 712 -16.22 -26.29 25.76
N VAL A 713 -16.12 -25.43 24.74
CA VAL A 713 -14.85 -24.87 24.24
C VAL A 713 -14.30 -23.79 25.19
N ILE A 714 -15.21 -23.02 25.78
CA ILE A 714 -14.93 -22.02 26.82
C ILE A 714 -15.81 -22.28 28.04
N ARG A 715 -15.32 -21.93 29.24
CA ARG A 715 -16.09 -21.91 30.49
C ARG A 715 -16.75 -20.55 30.71
N GLY A 716 -16.21 -19.49 30.09
CA GLY A 716 -16.86 -18.20 29.98
C GLY A 716 -15.96 -17.13 29.38
N ARG A 717 -16.43 -15.87 29.44
CA ARG A 717 -15.82 -14.70 28.78
C ARG A 717 -14.33 -14.45 29.07
N ARG A 718 -13.79 -14.99 30.18
CA ARG A 718 -12.37 -14.85 30.56
C ARG A 718 -11.42 -15.73 29.73
N ASP A 719 -11.95 -16.73 29.05
CA ASP A 719 -11.17 -17.67 28.24
C ASP A 719 -10.97 -17.17 26.79
N LEU A 720 -11.65 -16.06 26.42
CA LEU A 720 -11.48 -15.40 25.12
C LEU A 720 -10.19 -14.58 25.06
N SER A 721 -9.59 -14.48 23.88
CA SER A 721 -8.37 -13.70 23.69
C SER A 721 -8.59 -12.22 23.99
N SER A 722 -7.61 -11.58 24.64
CA SER A 722 -7.53 -10.13 24.66
C SER A 722 -7.17 -9.59 23.27
N PHE A 723 -7.50 -8.33 22.98
CA PHE A 723 -7.14 -7.66 21.72
C PHE A 723 -5.63 -7.80 21.38
N ALA A 724 -4.76 -7.74 22.39
CA ALA A 724 -3.32 -7.90 22.22
C ALA A 724 -2.92 -9.32 21.80
N VAL A 725 -3.61 -10.35 22.31
CA VAL A 725 -3.37 -11.76 21.93
C VAL A 725 -3.90 -12.03 20.52
N ALA A 726 -5.13 -11.62 20.21
CA ALA A 726 -5.72 -11.73 18.88
C ALA A 726 -4.84 -11.07 17.80
N LEU A 727 -4.35 -9.86 18.10
CA LEU A 727 -3.43 -9.14 17.21
C LEU A 727 -2.06 -9.86 17.06
N LYS A 728 -1.53 -10.45 18.14
CA LYS A 728 -0.26 -11.21 18.09
C LYS A 728 -0.35 -12.43 17.18
N GLU A 729 -1.43 -13.21 17.27
CA GLU A 729 -1.66 -14.36 16.38
C GLU A 729 -1.86 -13.93 14.91
N LEU A 730 -2.55 -12.81 14.67
CA LEU A 730 -2.68 -12.24 13.32
C LEU A 730 -1.32 -11.90 12.67
N ILE A 731 -0.34 -11.42 13.46
CA ILE A 731 0.99 -10.98 12.98
C ILE A 731 2.02 -12.13 12.92
N ARG A 732 1.80 -13.21 13.69
CA ARG A 732 2.72 -14.33 13.93
C ARG A 732 3.38 -14.88 12.65
N GLU A 733 4.68 -15.17 12.70
CA GLU A 733 5.43 -15.50 11.47
C GLU A 733 5.33 -16.97 11.04
N SER A 734 5.12 -17.90 11.97
CA SER A 734 4.78 -19.29 11.63
C SER A 734 3.40 -19.38 10.98
N GLU A 735 3.13 -20.46 10.25
CA GLU A 735 1.78 -20.77 9.81
C GLU A 735 0.83 -20.93 11.00
N THR A 736 -0.42 -20.55 10.76
CA THR A 736 -1.56 -20.59 11.68
C THR A 736 -2.72 -21.35 11.03
N ARG A 737 -3.76 -21.68 11.80
CA ARG A 737 -4.95 -22.40 11.29
C ARG A 737 -5.68 -21.60 10.19
N ALA A 738 -5.76 -20.29 10.36
CA ALA A 738 -6.24 -19.34 9.36
C ALA A 738 -5.54 -19.47 7.99
N ASP A 739 -4.21 -19.66 7.99
CA ASP A 739 -3.45 -19.82 6.75
C ASP A 739 -3.83 -21.12 6.02
N ALA A 740 -4.12 -22.21 6.75
CA ALA A 740 -4.59 -23.47 6.18
C ALA A 740 -6.01 -23.35 5.60
N LEU A 741 -6.92 -22.69 6.33
CA LEU A 741 -8.28 -22.40 5.84
C LEU A 741 -8.25 -21.57 4.55
N TYR A 742 -7.33 -20.60 4.46
CA TYR A 742 -7.15 -19.79 3.25
C TYR A 742 -6.54 -20.59 2.08
N LYS A 743 -5.47 -21.36 2.33
CA LYS A 743 -4.80 -22.20 1.30
C LYS A 743 -5.78 -23.10 0.57
N ASN A 744 -6.72 -23.71 1.30
CA ASN A 744 -7.74 -24.62 0.76
C ASN A 744 -8.75 -23.95 -0.20
N GLY A 745 -8.74 -22.63 -0.35
CA GLY A 745 -9.55 -21.88 -1.33
C GLY A 745 -8.78 -20.98 -2.27
N HIS A 746 -7.45 -20.93 -2.13
CA HIS A 746 -6.55 -19.98 -2.77
C HIS A 746 -6.80 -19.82 -4.27
N ASP A 747 -6.93 -20.93 -5.00
CA ASP A 747 -6.96 -20.90 -6.46
C ASP A 747 -8.29 -20.33 -7.00
N LEU A 748 -9.42 -20.63 -6.35
CA LEU A 748 -10.70 -19.97 -6.63
C LEU A 748 -10.61 -18.46 -6.35
N TRP A 749 -10.04 -18.07 -5.20
CA TRP A 749 -9.92 -16.67 -4.80
C TRP A 749 -9.03 -15.85 -5.75
N HIS A 750 -7.98 -16.47 -6.29
CA HIS A 750 -7.18 -15.88 -7.36
C HIS A 750 -7.96 -15.79 -8.69
N ALA A 751 -8.64 -16.86 -9.10
CA ALA A 751 -9.45 -16.87 -10.32
C ALA A 751 -10.57 -15.81 -10.32
N LEU A 752 -11.19 -15.57 -9.16
CA LEU A 752 -12.24 -14.55 -8.99
C LEU A 752 -11.64 -13.14 -8.86
N SER A 753 -10.60 -12.93 -8.05
CA SER A 753 -10.04 -11.58 -7.80
C SER A 753 -9.27 -10.96 -8.98
N ASP A 754 -8.78 -11.77 -9.93
CA ASP A 754 -8.14 -11.26 -11.15
C ASP A 754 -9.14 -10.72 -12.19
N SER A 755 -10.45 -10.82 -11.93
CA SER A 755 -11.50 -10.16 -12.71
C SER A 755 -11.63 -8.66 -12.37
N GLU A 756 -11.52 -8.30 -11.08
CA GLU A 756 -11.78 -6.94 -10.57
C GLU A 756 -10.63 -5.95 -10.82
N LYS A 757 -9.37 -6.39 -10.71
CA LYS A 757 -8.15 -5.54 -10.75
C LYS A 757 -7.89 -4.76 -12.06
N ARG A 758 -8.84 -4.73 -12.99
CA ARG A 758 -8.77 -3.98 -14.27
C ARG A 758 -9.95 -3.02 -14.50
N HIS A 759 -10.85 -2.84 -13.52
CA HIS A 759 -12.02 -1.97 -13.62
C HIS A 759 -12.05 -0.83 -12.57
N GLY A 760 -10.91 -0.55 -11.93
CA GLY A 760 -10.68 0.63 -11.07
C GLY A 760 -9.67 1.58 -11.69
#